data_AF-Q1GR24-F1
#
_entry.id   AF-Q1GR24-F1
#
_cell.length_a   1.000
_cell.length_b   1.000
_cell.length_c   1.000
_cell.angle_alpha   90.00
_cell.angle_beta   90.00
_cell.angle_gamma   90.00
#
_symmetry.space_group_name_H-M   'P 1'
#
loop_
_entity.id
_entity.type
_entity.pdbx_description
1 polymer ?
#
loop_
_entity_poly.entity_id
_entity_poly.type
_entity_poly.pdbx_seq_one_letter_code
_entity_poly.pdbx_strand_id
1 'polypeptide(L)'
;MDMPSRTAPGEQGGHGVDEGPRGFFGRIGSRATRRRGDAAANLQTREALLLLQNYEESGRGWFWSTDADGRLTYITDVVARTMGRSAAALLGTPLTDLFLPADSHGERQRTLRFLLTRQSAFDDLPLRGAFEGGDRWWAISGRPQYDADGQFTGYRGSGTDITAQRRSAEDASRLALYDSLTGLANRFNISKKLDATLAAFAQQQRSCAIMLLDLDRFKQVNDTLGHPAGDALLKQVAERLLKFVGDKEMVSRLGGDEFQIILPDIDDRGKLGDMAADIIASLSQPYSVEGSRCIIGASVGVAIAPFDGQSSDDLVRNADLALYAAKGNGCGRFAFYSSDLHQAAEDRRALEEDLRDALARGEIALAYQPVVNARSNMVTGVEALIRWTHRDRGAISPALFIPIAEEANLIWPLGEWVLRKACEDAAGWPGEMRVAVNVSPIQFANPELPKVVAKALAASGLSPDRLELEITESVFLGDTAEANRMFKALKGLGVRLALDDFGTGYSSLAYLQSAPFDKIKIDQSFVRGATEPGSRNSAIIAAIVALAEALDMETTAEGIESLDQLDLVRKLNVSHVQGYVYSRPVPCADLVGHTEAGVWTIKPSGPARQRNDRLSLFRKVGAIHDNHRYAVVIRNLSATGAFIEGILDVPVGTRFVIDFGEGQLVTATVRRSMKHQQGIEFEQTMVSDGNGGLCTRHRVSPYLIAAAAQQTSALALPAFTTTSDWKAA
;
A
#
# COMPACT_ATOMS: atom_id res chain seq x y z
N MET A 1 22.56 53.68 -31.40
CA MET A 1 21.27 52.97 -31.42
C MET A 1 20.80 52.70 -30.01
N ASP A 2 19.90 53.45 -29.41
CA ASP A 2 19.57 54.88 -29.44
C ASP A 2 18.38 55.06 -28.49
N MET A 3 18.54 55.98 -27.55
CA MET A 3 17.47 56.72 -26.85
C MET A 3 16.63 57.53 -27.88
N PRO A 4 15.40 58.04 -27.62
CA PRO A 4 15.01 58.87 -26.45
C PRO A 4 13.57 58.64 -25.89
N SER A 5 13.15 59.00 -24.65
CA SER A 5 13.29 60.18 -23.74
C SER A 5 12.11 61.17 -23.74
N ARG A 6 11.73 61.67 -22.55
CA ARG A 6 11.13 62.99 -22.15
C ARG A 6 10.18 62.89 -20.93
N THR A 7 9.96 63.87 -20.03
CA THR A 7 10.78 64.86 -19.27
C THR A 7 9.88 65.58 -18.23
N ALA A 8 10.44 66.10 -17.11
CA ALA A 8 9.75 66.93 -16.05
C ALA A 8 9.76 68.47 -16.40
N PRO A 9 9.59 69.53 -15.52
CA PRO A 9 9.45 69.70 -14.03
C PRO A 9 8.06 70.29 -13.59
N GLY A 10 7.76 70.91 -12.42
CA GLY A 10 8.40 71.04 -11.06
C GLY A 10 8.78 72.47 -10.57
N GLU A 11 8.21 73.02 -9.46
CA GLU A 11 8.65 74.28 -8.77
C GLU A 11 8.15 74.49 -7.29
N GLN A 12 8.59 75.57 -6.58
CA GLN A 12 8.54 75.78 -5.10
C GLN A 12 7.85 77.09 -4.59
N GLY A 13 7.58 77.21 -3.27
CA GLY A 13 7.35 78.47 -2.49
C GLY A 13 5.89 78.74 -2.04
N GLY A 14 5.55 79.46 -0.95
CA GLY A 14 6.32 80.13 0.13
C GLY A 14 5.39 80.78 1.20
N HIS A 15 5.97 81.25 2.33
CA HIS A 15 5.40 81.82 3.58
C HIS A 15 4.08 82.64 3.63
N GLY A 16 3.45 82.65 4.83
CA GLY A 16 2.55 83.72 5.34
C GLY A 16 2.14 83.54 6.82
N VAL A 17 2.23 84.60 7.64
CA VAL A 17 1.87 84.66 9.09
C VAL A 17 1.14 85.98 9.36
N ASP A 18 0.11 86.03 10.22
CA ASP A 18 -0.20 87.25 11.02
C ASP A 18 -1.09 87.00 12.27
N GLU A 19 -1.21 88.02 13.14
CA GLU A 19 -1.55 87.94 14.57
C GLU A 19 -2.97 88.40 15.01
N GLY A 20 -3.46 87.82 16.11
CA GLY A 20 -4.21 88.49 17.21
C GLY A 20 -5.61 89.12 16.96
N PRO A 21 -6.24 89.77 17.98
CA PRO A 21 -5.91 89.83 19.42
C PRO A 21 -7.09 89.44 20.37
N ARG A 22 -6.88 89.57 21.70
CA ARG A 22 -7.85 89.24 22.78
C ARG A 22 -8.78 90.42 23.15
N GLY A 23 -9.99 90.16 23.66
CA GLY A 23 -10.93 91.21 24.11
C GLY A 23 -12.09 90.81 25.05
N PHE A 24 -11.78 90.57 26.32
CA PHE A 24 -12.56 90.90 27.54
C PHE A 24 -14.11 91.10 27.47
N PHE A 25 -14.91 90.11 27.91
CA PHE A 25 -16.13 90.33 28.71
C PHE A 25 -16.50 89.07 29.52
N GLY A 26 -16.62 89.20 30.84
CA GLY A 26 -16.90 88.08 31.75
C GLY A 26 -18.16 88.29 32.60
N ARG A 27 -18.64 87.19 33.20
CA ARG A 27 -19.73 87.10 34.20
C ARG A 27 -21.15 87.41 33.72
N ILE A 28 -21.79 86.40 33.13
CA ILE A 28 -23.24 86.09 33.30
C ILE A 28 -23.55 84.60 33.00
N GLY A 29 -22.75 83.92 32.15
CA GLY A 29 -23.03 82.55 31.72
C GLY A 29 -22.88 81.40 32.74
N SER A 30 -22.24 81.61 33.90
CA SER A 30 -21.73 80.53 34.76
C SER A 30 -22.77 79.66 35.48
N ARG A 31 -24.05 80.03 35.49
CA ARG A 31 -25.15 79.16 35.96
C ARG A 31 -25.84 78.36 34.84
N ALA A 32 -25.78 78.82 33.60
CA ALA A 32 -26.40 78.15 32.45
C ALA A 32 -25.47 77.08 31.83
N THR A 33 -24.16 77.35 31.78
CA THR A 33 -23.18 76.37 31.28
C THR A 33 -23.01 75.17 32.19
N ARG A 34 -23.14 75.33 33.52
CA ARG A 34 -23.09 74.20 34.47
C ARG A 34 -24.24 73.20 34.21
N ARG A 35 -25.48 73.67 34.16
CA ARG A 35 -26.64 72.82 33.84
C ARG A 35 -26.59 72.17 32.44
N ARG A 36 -25.98 72.83 31.44
CA ARG A 36 -25.76 72.20 30.12
C ARG A 36 -24.63 71.17 30.13
N GLY A 37 -23.56 71.40 30.90
CA GLY A 37 -22.49 70.43 31.14
C GLY A 37 -23.01 69.18 31.85
N ASP A 38 -23.76 69.36 32.94
CA ASP A 38 -24.38 68.27 33.70
C ASP A 38 -25.39 67.48 32.85
N ALA A 39 -26.16 68.16 31.99
CA ALA A 39 -27.10 67.50 31.07
C ALA A 39 -26.38 66.72 29.95
N ALA A 40 -25.31 67.27 29.37
CA ALA A 40 -24.51 66.58 28.35
C ALA A 40 -23.74 65.38 28.94
N ALA A 41 -23.16 65.53 30.12
CA ALA A 41 -22.49 64.45 30.85
C ALA A 41 -23.48 63.33 31.24
N ASN A 42 -24.70 63.67 31.68
CA ASN A 42 -25.75 62.69 31.91
C ASN A 42 -26.23 62.00 30.61
N LEU A 43 -26.28 62.71 29.49
CA LEU A 43 -26.62 62.12 28.19
C LEU A 43 -25.55 61.11 27.76
N GLN A 44 -24.27 61.50 27.79
CA GLN A 44 -23.14 60.63 27.49
C GLN A 44 -23.05 59.44 28.44
N THR A 45 -23.33 59.63 29.74
CA THR A 45 -23.38 58.53 30.72
C THR A 45 -24.52 57.56 30.38
N ARG A 46 -25.68 58.06 29.98
CA ARG A 46 -26.84 57.24 29.62
C ARG A 46 -26.63 56.48 28.31
N GLU A 47 -26.01 57.10 27.31
CA GLU A 47 -25.62 56.43 26.06
C GLU A 47 -24.54 55.37 26.30
N ALA A 48 -23.52 55.66 27.11
CA ALA A 48 -22.49 54.69 27.50
C ALA A 48 -23.08 53.48 28.25
N LEU A 49 -24.04 53.70 29.16
CA LEU A 49 -24.75 52.62 29.85
C LEU A 49 -25.60 51.77 28.90
N LEU A 50 -26.29 52.38 27.93
CA LEU A 50 -27.06 51.63 26.93
C LEU A 50 -26.15 50.82 25.99
N LEU A 51 -24.99 51.36 25.60
CA LEU A 51 -24.00 50.61 24.81
C LEU A 51 -23.40 49.44 25.59
N LEU A 52 -23.12 49.62 26.89
CA LEU A 52 -22.66 48.55 27.78
C LEU A 52 -23.74 47.46 27.93
N GLN A 53 -24.98 47.85 28.20
CA GLN A 53 -26.11 46.92 28.33
C GLN A 53 -26.34 46.12 27.04
N ASN A 54 -26.34 46.77 25.87
CA ASN A 54 -26.44 46.10 24.57
C ASN A 54 -25.29 45.09 24.34
N TYR A 55 -24.08 45.39 24.83
CA TYR A 55 -22.94 44.49 24.73
C TYR A 55 -23.09 43.27 25.65
N GLU A 56 -23.55 43.47 26.89
CA GLU A 56 -23.88 42.39 27.83
C GLU A 56 -25.01 41.49 27.32
N GLU A 57 -26.10 42.07 26.80
CA GLU A 57 -27.23 41.35 26.22
C GLU A 57 -26.84 40.57 24.95
N SER A 58 -25.78 40.98 24.24
CA SER A 58 -25.25 40.24 23.09
C SER A 58 -24.58 38.91 23.45
N GLY A 59 -24.25 38.70 24.74
CA GLY A 59 -23.54 37.51 25.23
C GLY A 59 -22.11 37.33 24.71
N ARG A 60 -21.57 38.29 23.95
CA ARG A 60 -20.22 38.23 23.36
C ARG A 60 -19.12 38.57 24.37
N GLY A 61 -19.46 39.30 25.43
CA GLY A 61 -18.58 39.58 26.54
C GLY A 61 -19.38 39.93 27.78
N TRP A 62 -18.70 39.91 28.92
CA TRP A 62 -19.27 40.17 30.24
C TRP A 62 -18.30 41.03 31.06
N PHE A 63 -18.83 41.68 32.09
CA PHE A 63 -18.09 42.53 33.00
C PHE A 63 -18.19 42.00 34.43
N TRP A 64 -17.17 42.32 35.21
CA TRP A 64 -17.10 41.96 36.63
C TRP A 64 -16.33 43.02 37.41
N SER A 65 -16.66 43.14 38.70
CA SER A 65 -15.85 43.89 39.65
C SER A 65 -15.72 43.15 40.97
N THR A 66 -14.68 43.49 41.72
CA THR A 66 -14.41 42.94 43.05
C THR A 66 -14.14 44.04 44.07
N ASP A 67 -14.22 43.71 45.35
CA ASP A 67 -13.67 44.49 46.46
C ASP A 67 -12.16 44.23 46.66
N ALA A 68 -11.58 44.85 47.69
CA ALA A 68 -10.16 44.71 48.03
C ALA A 68 -9.75 43.27 48.45
N ASP A 69 -10.71 42.43 48.88
CA ASP A 69 -10.49 41.02 49.21
C ASP A 69 -10.66 40.09 47.99
N GLY A 70 -10.99 40.64 46.82
CA GLY A 70 -11.21 39.89 45.58
C GLY A 70 -12.57 39.20 45.50
N ARG A 71 -13.56 39.63 46.29
CA ARG A 71 -14.93 39.14 46.26
C ARG A 71 -15.78 39.93 45.28
N LEU A 72 -16.67 39.27 44.56
CA LEU A 72 -17.48 39.88 43.49
C LEU A 72 -18.43 40.95 44.03
N THR A 73 -18.27 42.18 43.55
CA THR A 73 -19.16 43.33 43.81
C THR A 73 -20.09 43.61 42.63
N TYR A 74 -19.77 43.11 41.43
CA TYR A 74 -20.61 43.14 40.25
C TYR A 74 -20.27 41.95 39.32
N ILE A 75 -21.28 41.42 38.63
CA ILE A 75 -21.12 40.50 37.51
C ILE A 75 -22.32 40.63 36.56
N THR A 76 -22.09 40.55 35.25
CA THR A 76 -23.17 40.53 34.24
C THR A 76 -24.13 39.36 34.49
N ASP A 77 -25.43 39.65 34.62
CA ASP A 77 -26.44 38.65 35.00
C ASP A 77 -26.60 37.51 33.97
N VAL A 78 -26.38 37.79 32.69
CA VAL A 78 -26.36 36.77 31.61
C VAL A 78 -25.35 35.65 31.91
N VAL A 79 -24.18 36.01 32.46
CA VAL A 79 -23.14 35.02 32.81
C VAL A 79 -23.47 34.27 34.09
N ALA A 80 -24.06 34.93 35.09
CA ALA A 80 -24.56 34.23 36.27
C ALA A 80 -25.58 33.14 35.89
N ARG A 81 -26.56 33.48 35.05
CA ARG A 81 -27.54 32.51 34.50
C ARG A 81 -26.87 31.40 33.70
N THR A 82 -25.83 31.73 32.91
CA THR A 82 -25.04 30.75 32.14
C THR A 82 -24.29 29.76 33.05
N MET A 83 -23.95 30.15 34.29
CA MET A 83 -23.42 29.25 35.33
C MET A 83 -24.49 28.43 36.07
N GLY A 84 -25.78 28.57 35.72
CA GLY A 84 -26.88 27.97 36.48
C GLY A 84 -27.12 28.64 37.85
N ARG A 85 -26.60 29.86 38.07
CA ARG A 85 -26.70 30.61 39.34
C ARG A 85 -27.43 31.93 39.12
N SER A 86 -27.88 32.58 40.20
CA SER A 86 -28.33 33.98 40.14
C SER A 86 -27.16 34.92 40.40
N ALA A 87 -27.16 36.13 39.83
CA ALA A 87 -26.12 37.12 40.12
C ALA A 87 -26.01 37.40 41.63
N ALA A 88 -27.15 37.48 42.32
CA ALA A 88 -27.21 37.67 43.77
C ALA A 88 -26.54 36.54 44.59
N ALA A 89 -26.48 35.30 44.06
CA ALA A 89 -25.78 34.19 44.70
C ALA A 89 -24.26 34.17 44.41
N LEU A 90 -23.80 34.97 43.45
CA LEU A 90 -22.37 35.12 43.12
C LEU A 90 -21.73 36.34 43.80
N LEU A 91 -22.50 37.39 44.08
CA LEU A 91 -22.02 38.55 44.84
C LEU A 91 -21.48 38.14 46.21
N GLY A 92 -20.32 38.69 46.59
CA GLY A 92 -19.60 38.36 47.81
C GLY A 92 -18.76 37.07 47.76
N THR A 93 -18.84 36.26 46.70
CA THR A 93 -17.95 35.10 46.51
C THR A 93 -16.62 35.51 45.86
N PRO A 94 -15.48 34.85 46.17
CA PRO A 94 -14.21 35.12 45.49
C PRO A 94 -14.29 34.92 43.98
N LEU A 95 -13.72 35.83 43.18
CA LEU A 95 -13.67 35.73 41.71
C LEU A 95 -13.09 34.37 41.22
N THR A 96 -12.17 33.79 41.99
CA THR A 96 -11.54 32.50 41.68
C THR A 96 -12.49 31.34 41.62
N ASP A 97 -13.61 31.40 42.33
CA ASP A 97 -14.52 30.29 42.55
C ASP A 97 -15.46 30.09 41.34
N LEU A 98 -15.38 30.99 40.37
CA LEU A 98 -16.00 30.89 39.06
C LEU A 98 -15.27 29.93 38.10
N PHE A 99 -14.10 29.39 38.49
CA PHE A 99 -13.20 28.62 37.63
C PHE A 99 -12.79 27.27 38.24
N LEU A 100 -12.71 26.22 37.42
CA LEU A 100 -12.39 24.86 37.89
C LEU A 100 -10.92 24.74 38.35
N PRO A 101 -10.63 23.93 39.38
CA PRO A 101 -9.28 23.46 39.68
C PRO A 101 -8.59 22.85 38.44
N ALA A 102 -7.30 23.12 38.27
CA ALA A 102 -6.51 22.66 37.14
C ALA A 102 -6.15 21.17 37.28
N ASP A 103 -6.95 20.30 36.66
CA ASP A 103 -6.65 18.87 36.58
C ASP A 103 -5.46 18.60 35.64
N SER A 104 -4.42 17.98 36.22
CA SER A 104 -3.41 17.08 35.61
C SER A 104 -2.55 17.55 34.42
N HIS A 105 -2.89 18.61 33.69
CA HIS A 105 -2.10 19.13 32.56
C HIS A 105 -1.62 20.59 32.77
N GLY A 106 -0.92 20.80 33.89
CA GLY A 106 0.30 21.60 33.93
C GLY A 106 0.23 23.13 33.97
N GLU A 107 -0.80 23.80 33.44
CA GLU A 107 -0.72 25.25 33.20
C GLU A 107 -1.84 26.15 33.78
N ARG A 108 -1.37 27.28 34.38
CA ARG A 108 -2.02 28.61 34.54
C ARG A 108 -2.98 28.93 35.69
N GLN A 109 -3.46 28.00 36.53
CA GLN A 109 -4.33 28.45 37.63
C GLN A 109 -3.59 29.11 38.81
N ARG A 110 -2.29 28.84 39.00
CA ARG A 110 -1.45 29.63 39.93
C ARG A 110 -1.34 31.11 39.53
N THR A 111 -1.65 31.44 38.27
CA THR A 111 -1.48 32.79 37.71
C THR A 111 -2.54 33.77 38.21
N LEU A 112 -3.85 33.45 38.17
CA LEU A 112 -4.89 34.42 38.56
C LEU A 112 -4.77 34.84 40.03
N ARG A 113 -4.70 33.89 40.97
CA ARG A 113 -4.58 34.22 42.41
C ARG A 113 -3.33 35.07 42.68
N PHE A 114 -2.21 34.74 42.05
CA PHE A 114 -0.96 35.49 42.16
C PHE A 114 -1.06 36.92 41.59
N LEU A 115 -1.70 37.10 40.43
CA LEU A 115 -1.93 38.41 39.82
C LEU A 115 -2.77 39.31 40.72
N LEU A 116 -3.86 38.76 41.29
CA LEU A 116 -4.73 39.46 42.24
C LEU A 116 -3.95 39.86 43.51
N THR A 117 -3.18 38.94 44.10
CA THR A 117 -2.33 39.24 45.28
C THR A 117 -1.26 40.29 44.98
N ARG A 118 -0.73 40.33 43.75
CA ARG A 118 0.23 41.36 43.30
C ARG A 118 -0.40 42.64 42.79
N GLN A 119 -1.73 42.81 42.89
CA GLN A 119 -2.48 43.97 42.37
C GLN A 119 -2.10 44.31 40.91
N SER A 120 -1.71 43.29 40.14
CA SER A 120 -1.20 43.43 38.79
C SER A 120 -2.32 43.39 37.77
N ALA A 121 -2.22 44.23 36.75
CA ALA A 121 -3.11 44.19 35.60
C ALA A 121 -2.87 42.93 34.75
N PHE A 122 -3.92 42.39 34.14
CA PHE A 122 -3.84 41.22 33.25
C PHE A 122 -4.83 41.33 32.09
N ASP A 123 -4.51 40.67 30.98
CA ASP A 123 -5.26 40.69 29.73
C ASP A 123 -5.41 39.26 29.19
N ASP A 124 -6.61 38.95 28.69
CA ASP A 124 -7.01 37.74 27.99
C ASP A 124 -6.53 36.41 28.62
N LEU A 125 -6.49 36.34 29.96
CA LEU A 125 -6.05 35.16 30.69
C LEU A 125 -7.06 34.01 30.50
N PRO A 126 -6.69 32.90 29.84
CA PRO A 126 -7.62 31.82 29.55
C PRO A 126 -7.82 30.91 30.77
N LEU A 127 -9.07 30.76 31.20
CA LEU A 127 -9.47 29.94 32.34
C LEU A 127 -10.71 29.09 32.00
N ARG A 128 -10.80 27.92 32.62
CA ARG A 128 -11.94 26.99 32.46
C ARG A 128 -13.00 27.30 33.52
N GLY A 129 -14.23 27.59 33.11
CA GLY A 129 -15.30 27.97 34.04
C GLY A 129 -15.85 26.80 34.85
N ALA A 130 -16.31 27.05 36.07
CA ALA A 130 -16.89 26.06 36.97
C ALA A 130 -18.39 25.85 36.71
N PHE A 131 -18.71 25.01 35.73
CA PHE A 131 -20.07 24.72 35.29
C PHE A 131 -20.49 23.28 35.60
N GLU A 132 -21.77 23.07 35.90
CA GLU A 132 -22.40 21.76 35.75
C GLU A 132 -22.75 21.54 34.26
N GLY A 133 -22.23 20.47 33.65
CA GLY A 133 -22.69 19.98 32.35
C GLY A 133 -22.00 20.51 31.08
N GLY A 134 -20.86 21.23 31.14
CA GLY A 134 -20.18 21.63 29.91
C GLY A 134 -18.75 22.16 30.05
N ASP A 135 -17.91 21.85 29.07
CA ASP A 135 -16.55 22.39 28.94
C ASP A 135 -16.56 23.75 28.23
N ARG A 136 -16.38 24.82 29.00
CA ARG A 136 -16.30 26.21 28.54
C ARG A 136 -15.04 26.91 29.03
N TRP A 137 -14.50 27.73 28.14
CA TRP A 137 -13.27 28.50 28.33
C TRP A 137 -13.54 29.99 28.16
N TRP A 138 -13.02 30.77 29.09
CA TRP A 138 -13.13 32.22 29.13
C TRP A 138 -11.75 32.87 29.12
N ALA A 139 -11.57 33.87 28.27
CA ALA A 139 -10.48 34.83 28.43
C ALA A 139 -10.97 35.92 29.39
N ILE A 140 -10.22 36.22 30.46
CA ILE A 140 -10.54 37.31 31.38
C ILE A 140 -9.43 38.36 31.45
N SER A 141 -9.84 39.62 31.52
CA SER A 141 -8.98 40.79 31.59
C SER A 141 -9.36 41.61 32.83
N GLY A 142 -8.37 42.14 33.56
CA GLY A 142 -8.58 42.80 34.84
C GLY A 142 -7.60 43.93 35.09
N ARG A 143 -8.12 45.05 35.62
CA ARG A 143 -7.34 46.22 36.06
C ARG A 143 -7.60 46.49 37.55
N PRO A 144 -6.55 46.72 38.36
CA PRO A 144 -6.70 47.10 39.76
C PRO A 144 -7.33 48.50 39.86
N GLN A 145 -8.04 48.74 40.97
CA GLN A 145 -8.72 49.98 41.28
C GLN A 145 -8.10 50.60 42.54
N TYR A 146 -7.99 51.92 42.55
CA TYR A 146 -7.51 52.70 43.70
C TYR A 146 -8.48 53.85 43.97
N ASP A 147 -8.63 54.21 45.24
CA ASP A 147 -9.39 55.40 45.64
C ASP A 147 -8.59 56.71 45.45
N ALA A 148 -9.15 57.83 45.91
CA ALA A 148 -8.51 59.14 45.82
C ALA A 148 -7.25 59.28 46.69
N ASP A 149 -7.10 58.43 47.72
CA ASP A 149 -5.95 58.39 48.63
C ASP A 149 -4.91 57.34 48.19
N GLY A 150 -5.14 56.65 47.06
CA GLY A 150 -4.26 55.64 46.49
C GLY A 150 -4.39 54.25 47.13
N GLN A 151 -5.40 53.99 47.95
CA GLN A 151 -5.64 52.68 48.55
C GLN A 151 -6.32 51.74 47.56
N PHE A 152 -5.91 50.47 47.55
CA PHE A 152 -6.47 49.46 46.66
C PHE A 152 -7.93 49.12 47.05
N THR A 153 -8.85 49.26 46.11
CA THR A 153 -10.30 49.07 46.32
C THR A 153 -10.87 47.83 45.63
N GLY A 154 -10.05 47.09 44.88
CA GLY A 154 -10.43 45.87 44.18
C GLY A 154 -10.06 45.88 42.70
N TYR A 155 -10.77 45.12 41.87
CA TYR A 155 -10.57 45.07 40.42
C TYR A 155 -11.85 45.42 39.65
N ARG A 156 -11.69 45.95 38.44
CA ARG A 156 -12.70 45.84 37.37
C ARG A 156 -12.12 45.10 36.18
N GLY A 157 -12.97 44.36 35.49
CA GLY A 157 -12.55 43.56 34.36
C GLY A 157 -13.69 43.18 33.44
N SER A 158 -13.30 42.48 32.38
CA SER A 158 -14.20 41.85 31.43
C SER A 158 -13.82 40.39 31.24
N GLY A 159 -14.70 39.64 30.59
CA GLY A 159 -14.41 38.32 30.05
C GLY A 159 -15.15 38.06 28.75
N THR A 160 -14.65 37.11 27.98
CA THR A 160 -15.16 36.72 26.65
C THR A 160 -15.21 35.20 26.55
N ASP A 161 -16.28 34.65 25.94
CA ASP A 161 -16.37 33.21 25.68
C ASP A 161 -15.51 32.82 24.47
N ILE A 162 -14.38 32.16 24.75
CA ILE A 162 -13.42 31.67 23.77
C ILE A 162 -13.63 30.17 23.45
N THR A 163 -14.70 29.53 23.95
CA THR A 163 -14.95 28.10 23.77
C THR A 163 -15.06 27.72 22.29
N ALA A 164 -15.80 28.49 21.50
CA ALA A 164 -15.94 28.24 20.05
C ALA A 164 -14.60 28.47 19.31
N GLN A 165 -13.84 29.50 19.69
CA GLN A 165 -12.53 29.79 19.11
C GLN A 165 -11.50 28.71 19.45
N ARG A 166 -11.47 28.23 20.70
CA ARG A 166 -10.61 27.10 21.11
C ARG A 166 -10.96 25.83 20.37
N ARG A 167 -12.25 25.43 20.35
CA ARG A 167 -12.68 24.24 19.62
C ARG A 167 -12.33 24.33 18.13
N SER A 168 -12.57 25.48 17.50
CA SER A 168 -12.19 25.71 16.09
C SER A 168 -10.68 25.66 15.87
N ALA A 169 -9.85 26.12 16.81
CA ALA A 169 -8.39 26.06 16.70
C ALA A 169 -7.86 24.64 16.97
N GLU A 170 -8.47 23.91 17.90
CA GLU A 170 -8.18 22.51 18.22
C GLU A 170 -8.58 21.60 17.05
N ASP A 171 -9.75 21.80 16.45
CA ASP A 171 -10.18 21.10 15.23
C ASP A 171 -9.33 21.47 14.01
N ALA A 172 -8.95 22.73 13.82
CA ALA A 172 -8.04 23.13 12.75
C ALA A 172 -6.64 22.49 12.91
N SER A 173 -6.11 22.47 14.13
CA SER A 173 -4.85 21.79 14.46
C SER A 173 -4.93 20.28 14.22
N ARG A 174 -6.07 19.66 14.58
CA ARG A 174 -6.34 18.24 14.34
C ARG A 174 -6.43 17.92 12.85
N LEU A 175 -7.18 18.69 12.06
CA LEU A 175 -7.31 18.52 10.61
C LEU A 175 -5.98 18.76 9.87
N ALA A 176 -5.10 19.61 10.39
CA ALA A 176 -3.77 19.81 9.83
C ALA A 176 -2.84 18.58 9.99
N LEU A 177 -3.10 17.69 10.95
CA LEU A 177 -2.21 16.58 11.32
C LEU A 177 -2.81 15.17 11.14
N TYR A 178 -4.14 15.05 11.03
CA TYR A 178 -4.85 13.78 11.00
C TYR A 178 -5.85 13.71 9.83
N ASP A 179 -6.01 12.52 9.26
CA ASP A 179 -7.05 12.20 8.27
C ASP A 179 -8.44 12.26 8.93
N SER A 180 -9.38 12.98 8.32
CA SER A 180 -10.70 13.22 8.91
C SER A 180 -11.61 11.99 8.93
N LEU A 181 -11.35 11.00 8.07
CA LEU A 181 -12.16 9.79 7.93
C LEU A 181 -11.74 8.70 8.94
N THR A 182 -10.45 8.36 8.95
CA THR A 182 -9.86 7.28 9.76
C THR A 182 -9.30 7.77 11.10
N GLY A 183 -9.02 9.06 11.23
CA GLY A 183 -8.38 9.65 12.39
C GLY A 183 -6.89 9.29 12.53
N LEU A 184 -6.28 8.59 11.57
CA LEU A 184 -4.85 8.31 11.49
C LEU A 184 -4.05 9.58 11.19
N ALA A 185 -2.72 9.54 11.28
CA ALA A 185 -1.89 10.64 10.77
C ALA A 185 -2.16 10.87 9.26
N ASN A 186 -2.13 12.12 8.82
CA ASN A 186 -2.19 12.46 7.39
C ASN A 186 -0.77 12.47 6.77
N ARG A 187 -0.71 12.59 5.43
CA ARG A 187 0.55 12.66 4.65
C ARG A 187 1.54 13.70 5.21
N PHE A 188 1.07 14.90 5.59
CA PHE A 188 1.95 15.95 6.12
C PHE A 188 2.59 15.56 7.47
N ASN A 189 1.80 15.02 8.39
CA ASN A 189 2.26 14.64 9.72
C ASN A 189 3.23 13.45 9.68
N ILE A 190 2.92 12.42 8.87
CA ILE A 190 3.77 11.23 8.76
C ILE A 190 5.12 11.54 8.08
N SER A 191 5.14 12.37 7.02
CA SER A 191 6.40 12.80 6.39
C SER A 191 7.28 13.56 7.38
N LYS A 192 6.72 14.52 8.11
CA LYS A 192 7.45 15.28 9.14
C LYS A 192 8.00 14.38 10.26
N LYS A 193 7.25 13.34 10.65
CA LYS A 193 7.72 12.37 11.64
C LYS A 193 8.84 11.48 11.09
N LEU A 194 8.72 11.03 9.83
CA LEU A 194 9.77 10.29 9.13
C LEU A 194 11.07 11.11 9.02
N ASP A 195 11.00 12.38 8.61
CA ASP A 195 12.16 13.29 8.55
C ASP A 195 12.88 13.39 9.90
N ALA A 196 12.12 13.62 10.98
CA ALA A 196 12.66 13.73 12.33
C ALA A 196 13.30 12.41 12.81
N THR A 197 12.67 11.28 12.51
CA THR A 197 13.19 9.94 12.84
C THR A 197 14.49 9.65 12.08
N LEU A 198 14.51 9.86 10.76
CA LEU A 198 15.69 9.64 9.92
C LEU A 198 16.87 10.54 10.34
N ALA A 199 16.62 11.82 10.61
CA ALA A 199 17.65 12.75 11.07
C ALA A 199 18.27 12.32 12.42
N ALA A 200 17.46 11.85 13.36
CA ALA A 200 17.94 11.34 14.65
C ALA A 200 18.69 10.00 14.50
N PHE A 201 18.22 9.11 13.62
CA PHE A 201 18.74 7.75 13.48
C PHE A 201 20.02 7.70 12.65
N ALA A 202 20.19 8.58 11.67
CA ALA A 202 21.44 8.75 10.93
C ALA A 202 22.63 9.07 11.86
N GLN A 203 22.42 9.91 12.87
CA GLN A 203 23.44 10.22 13.88
C GLN A 203 23.77 9.03 14.79
N GLN A 204 22.81 8.13 15.01
CA GLN A 204 22.94 6.93 15.84
C GLN A 204 23.34 5.67 15.04
N GLN A 205 23.52 5.79 13.72
CA GLN A 205 23.71 4.68 12.78
C GLN A 205 22.61 3.60 12.84
N ARG A 206 21.38 3.99 13.18
CA ARG A 206 20.21 3.11 13.29
C ARG A 206 19.40 3.06 11.98
N SER A 207 18.62 2.01 11.83
CA SER A 207 17.77 1.77 10.65
C SER A 207 16.33 2.23 10.88
N CYS A 208 15.62 2.52 9.80
CA CYS A 208 14.18 2.81 9.85
C CYS A 208 13.53 2.24 8.60
N ALA A 209 12.62 1.29 8.76
CA ALA A 209 11.82 0.78 7.66
C ALA A 209 10.54 1.60 7.50
N ILE A 210 10.02 1.65 6.28
CA ILE A 210 8.63 2.03 6.00
C ILE A 210 7.94 0.93 5.20
N MET A 211 6.63 0.83 5.39
CA MET A 211 5.75 0.04 4.53
C MET A 211 4.75 1.00 3.89
N LEU A 212 4.65 1.01 2.57
CA LEU A 212 3.53 1.59 1.82
C LEU A 212 2.54 0.47 1.50
N LEU A 213 1.25 0.75 1.64
CA LEU A 213 0.18 -0.22 1.46
C LEU A 213 -0.91 0.37 0.57
N ASP A 214 -1.49 -0.49 -0.26
CA ASP A 214 -2.60 -0.16 -1.15
C ASP A 214 -3.62 -1.30 -1.12
N LEU A 215 -4.92 -0.95 -1.15
CA LEU A 215 -6.01 -1.90 -0.97
C LEU A 215 -6.48 -2.45 -2.32
N ASP A 216 -6.01 -3.65 -2.67
CA ASP A 216 -6.37 -4.28 -3.94
C ASP A 216 -7.91 -4.38 -4.08
N ARG A 217 -8.42 -3.91 -5.23
CA ARG A 217 -9.85 -3.89 -5.59
C ARG A 217 -10.74 -2.95 -4.75
N PHE A 218 -10.20 -2.02 -3.95
CA PHE A 218 -11.01 -1.04 -3.21
C PHE A 218 -11.94 -0.20 -4.13
N LYS A 219 -11.50 0.14 -5.34
CA LYS A 219 -12.36 0.78 -6.35
C LYS A 219 -13.62 -0.04 -6.66
N GLN A 220 -13.49 -1.36 -6.82
CA GLN A 220 -14.64 -2.25 -7.08
C GLN A 220 -15.66 -2.21 -5.94
N VAL A 221 -15.21 -2.05 -4.69
CA VAL A 221 -16.11 -1.88 -3.53
C VAL A 221 -16.89 -0.56 -3.63
N ASN A 222 -16.24 0.55 -3.99
CA ASN A 222 -16.93 1.83 -4.21
C ASN A 222 -17.94 1.74 -5.37
N ASP A 223 -17.54 1.12 -6.48
CA ASP A 223 -18.36 1.01 -7.69
C ASP A 223 -19.59 0.09 -7.46
N THR A 224 -19.47 -0.91 -6.57
CA THR A 224 -20.53 -1.90 -6.29
C THR A 224 -21.43 -1.54 -5.09
N LEU A 225 -20.84 -1.02 -3.99
CA LEU A 225 -21.54 -0.76 -2.73
C LEU A 225 -21.65 0.75 -2.38
N GLY A 226 -21.05 1.62 -3.19
CA GLY A 226 -21.07 3.06 -3.02
C GLY A 226 -20.01 3.61 -2.04
N HIS A 227 -19.71 4.90 -2.17
CA HIS A 227 -18.71 5.59 -1.34
C HIS A 227 -18.91 5.47 0.19
N PRO A 228 -20.14 5.49 0.75
CA PRO A 228 -20.32 5.29 2.20
C PRO A 228 -19.79 3.93 2.69
N ALA A 229 -19.91 2.88 1.87
CA ALA A 229 -19.34 1.58 2.17
C ALA A 229 -17.80 1.59 2.07
N GLY A 230 -17.24 2.26 1.05
CA GLY A 230 -15.80 2.50 0.96
C GLY A 230 -15.24 3.24 2.18
N ASP A 231 -15.94 4.28 2.65
CA ASP A 231 -15.56 5.06 3.83
C ASP A 231 -15.60 4.24 5.13
N ALA A 232 -16.60 3.37 5.28
CA ALA A 232 -16.70 2.45 6.42
C ALA A 232 -15.64 1.34 6.36
N LEU A 233 -15.30 0.84 5.16
CA LEU A 233 -14.20 -0.10 4.94
C LEU A 233 -12.85 0.50 5.33
N LEU A 234 -12.54 1.72 4.88
CA LEU A 234 -11.29 2.42 5.22
C LEU A 234 -11.09 2.62 6.74
N LYS A 235 -12.18 2.85 7.48
CA LYS A 235 -12.14 2.89 8.97
C LYS A 235 -11.78 1.53 9.56
N GLN A 236 -12.39 0.45 9.08
CA GLN A 236 -12.08 -0.91 9.55
C GLN A 236 -10.64 -1.33 9.18
N VAL A 237 -10.14 -0.93 8.01
CA VAL A 237 -8.72 -1.11 7.62
C VAL A 237 -7.80 -0.39 8.60
N ALA A 238 -8.06 0.89 8.88
CA ALA A 238 -7.29 1.66 9.86
C ALA A 238 -7.28 0.99 11.24
N GLU A 239 -8.43 0.51 11.73
CA GLU A 239 -8.52 -0.25 12.99
C GLU A 239 -7.73 -1.56 12.98
N ARG A 240 -7.67 -2.28 11.85
CA ARG A 240 -6.85 -3.50 11.72
C ARG A 240 -5.36 -3.16 11.77
N LEU A 241 -4.92 -2.16 11.00
CA LEU A 241 -3.52 -1.69 11.02
C LEU A 241 -3.07 -1.24 12.41
N LEU A 242 -3.92 -0.53 13.14
CA LEU A 242 -3.64 -0.10 14.52
C LEU A 242 -3.48 -1.27 15.50
N LYS A 243 -4.20 -2.38 15.30
CA LYS A 243 -4.04 -3.59 16.14
C LYS A 243 -2.71 -4.30 15.90
N PHE A 244 -2.12 -4.16 14.71
CA PHE A 244 -0.80 -4.70 14.39
C PHE A 244 0.35 -3.81 14.89
N VAL A 245 0.28 -2.51 14.60
CA VAL A 245 1.39 -1.58 14.88
C VAL A 245 1.38 -1.08 16.34
N GLY A 246 0.21 -1.03 16.98
CA GLY A 246 0.03 -0.58 18.36
C GLY A 246 0.14 0.94 18.57
N ASP A 247 1.12 1.59 17.93
CA ASP A 247 1.26 3.05 17.95
C ASP A 247 0.50 3.71 16.78
N LYS A 248 -0.51 4.51 17.14
CA LYS A 248 -1.33 5.27 16.20
C LYS A 248 -0.56 6.35 15.46
N GLU A 249 0.53 6.88 16.03
CA GLU A 249 1.35 7.88 15.36
C GLU A 249 2.34 7.28 14.36
N MET A 250 2.43 5.95 14.26
CA MET A 250 3.27 5.26 13.25
C MET A 250 2.46 4.80 12.04
N VAL A 251 1.15 4.95 12.05
CA VAL A 251 0.24 4.57 10.95
C VAL A 251 -0.46 5.81 10.40
N SER A 252 -0.48 5.93 9.08
CA SER A 252 -1.07 7.06 8.36
C SER A 252 -1.90 6.63 7.17
N ARG A 253 -2.81 7.50 6.75
CA ARG A 253 -3.49 7.42 5.45
C ARG A 253 -2.98 8.55 4.57
N LEU A 254 -2.45 8.18 3.40
CA LEU A 254 -1.80 9.14 2.49
C LEU A 254 -2.79 9.81 1.52
N GLY A 255 -3.93 9.16 1.28
CA GLY A 255 -5.01 9.57 0.38
C GLY A 255 -5.71 8.32 -0.18
N GLY A 256 -6.97 8.42 -0.61
CA GLY A 256 -7.67 7.27 -1.23
C GLY A 256 -7.65 6.00 -0.38
N ASP A 257 -7.08 4.94 -0.96
CA ASP A 257 -6.77 3.62 -0.42
C ASP A 257 -5.29 3.44 0.02
N GLU A 258 -4.46 4.47 -0.06
CA GLU A 258 -3.03 4.43 0.32
C GLU A 258 -2.83 4.61 1.84
N PHE A 259 -2.07 3.71 2.45
CA PHE A 259 -1.62 3.79 3.84
C PHE A 259 -0.08 3.71 3.93
N GLN A 260 0.48 4.27 5.00
CA GLN A 260 1.92 4.16 5.30
C GLN A 260 2.15 3.87 6.78
N ILE A 261 3.09 2.94 7.03
CA ILE A 261 3.59 2.58 8.36
C ILE A 261 5.07 2.96 8.47
N ILE A 262 5.48 3.56 9.58
CA ILE A 262 6.89 3.75 9.96
C ILE A 262 7.28 2.69 11.00
N LEU A 263 8.41 2.02 10.79
CA LEU A 263 8.95 0.98 11.66
C LEU A 263 10.38 1.36 12.08
N PRO A 264 10.55 2.12 13.18
CA PRO A 264 11.87 2.53 13.67
C PRO A 264 12.67 1.33 14.19
N ASP A 265 13.97 1.30 13.87
CA ASP A 265 14.97 0.36 14.41
C ASP A 265 14.77 -1.11 13.98
N ILE A 266 14.23 -1.30 12.78
CA ILE A 266 14.05 -2.63 12.16
C ILE A 266 14.66 -2.63 10.75
N ASP A 267 15.65 -3.50 10.53
CA ASP A 267 16.21 -3.83 9.21
C ASP A 267 16.13 -5.32 8.83
N ASP A 268 15.63 -6.15 9.75
CA ASP A 268 15.49 -7.60 9.60
C ASP A 268 14.41 -7.90 8.54
N ARG A 269 14.84 -8.18 7.31
CA ARG A 269 13.96 -8.49 6.18
C ARG A 269 13.11 -9.74 6.41
N GLY A 270 13.55 -10.66 7.30
CA GLY A 270 12.71 -11.77 7.74
C GLY A 270 11.49 -11.26 8.51
N LYS A 271 11.73 -10.54 9.61
CA LYS A 271 10.64 -9.97 10.45
C LYS A 271 9.75 -9.00 9.69
N LEU A 272 10.32 -8.17 8.81
CA LEU A 272 9.56 -7.22 7.99
C LEU A 272 8.69 -7.96 6.95
N GLY A 273 9.19 -9.05 6.36
CA GLY A 273 8.41 -9.90 5.46
C GLY A 273 7.28 -10.64 6.19
N ASP A 274 7.56 -11.22 7.35
CA ASP A 274 6.56 -11.88 8.21
C ASP A 274 5.45 -10.87 8.59
N MET A 275 5.83 -9.67 9.06
CA MET A 275 4.89 -8.61 9.42
C MET A 275 4.05 -8.13 8.23
N ALA A 276 4.66 -7.97 7.05
CA ALA A 276 3.92 -7.58 5.85
C ALA A 276 2.93 -8.67 5.42
N ALA A 277 3.33 -9.94 5.45
CA ALA A 277 2.45 -11.07 5.16
C ALA A 277 1.28 -11.16 6.16
N ASP A 278 1.52 -10.98 7.45
CA ASP A 278 0.47 -10.97 8.48
C ASP A 278 -0.52 -9.80 8.30
N ILE A 279 -0.02 -8.61 7.95
CA ILE A 279 -0.87 -7.45 7.62
C ILE A 279 -1.74 -7.76 6.40
N ILE A 280 -1.16 -8.29 5.32
CA ILE A 280 -1.91 -8.66 4.11
C ILE A 280 -2.97 -9.71 4.43
N ALA A 281 -2.61 -10.76 5.19
CA ALA A 281 -3.54 -11.80 5.60
C ALA A 281 -4.69 -11.25 6.45
N SER A 282 -4.41 -10.29 7.36
CA SER A 282 -5.44 -9.63 8.17
C SER A 282 -6.32 -8.68 7.35
N LEU A 283 -5.74 -7.89 6.46
CA LEU A 283 -6.50 -6.99 5.58
C LEU A 283 -7.34 -7.76 4.57
N SER A 284 -6.93 -8.98 4.19
CA SER A 284 -7.67 -9.87 3.30
C SER A 284 -8.81 -10.63 3.99
N GLN A 285 -8.99 -10.52 5.31
CA GLN A 285 -10.15 -11.09 5.99
C GLN A 285 -11.43 -10.31 5.62
N PRO A 286 -12.61 -10.96 5.52
CA PRO A 286 -13.84 -10.28 5.14
C PRO A 286 -14.20 -9.10 6.05
N TYR A 287 -14.86 -8.10 5.47
CA TYR A 287 -15.42 -6.96 6.19
C TYR A 287 -16.95 -7.03 6.12
N SER A 288 -17.59 -6.62 7.21
CA SER A 288 -19.03 -6.39 7.26
C SER A 288 -19.27 -4.89 7.19
N VAL A 289 -19.90 -4.43 6.12
CA VAL A 289 -20.10 -3.02 5.80
C VAL A 289 -21.53 -2.81 5.37
N GLU A 290 -22.30 -1.99 6.10
CA GLU A 290 -23.72 -1.70 5.83
C GLU A 290 -24.58 -2.96 5.60
N GLY A 291 -24.30 -4.04 6.35
CA GLY A 291 -24.98 -5.33 6.24
C GLY A 291 -24.52 -6.23 5.09
N SER A 292 -23.69 -5.72 4.18
CA SER A 292 -23.06 -6.47 3.09
C SER A 292 -21.68 -7.00 3.51
N ARG A 293 -21.23 -8.09 2.88
CA ARG A 293 -19.90 -8.67 3.08
C ARG A 293 -19.02 -8.34 1.87
N CYS A 294 -17.89 -7.67 2.09
CA CYS A 294 -16.88 -7.44 1.06
C CYS A 294 -15.52 -8.02 1.46
N ILE A 295 -14.67 -8.24 0.47
CA ILE A 295 -13.29 -8.71 0.62
C ILE A 295 -12.44 -7.83 -0.31
N ILE A 296 -11.31 -7.34 0.21
CA ILE A 296 -10.27 -6.63 -0.52
C ILE A 296 -8.96 -7.39 -0.33
N GLY A 297 -7.99 -7.17 -1.21
CA GLY A 297 -6.60 -7.57 -0.94
C GLY A 297 -5.82 -6.41 -0.31
N ALA A 298 -4.52 -6.63 -0.14
CA ALA A 298 -3.56 -5.57 0.10
C ALA A 298 -2.24 -5.92 -0.57
N SER A 299 -1.65 -4.93 -1.24
CA SER A 299 -0.27 -4.99 -1.73
C SER A 299 0.63 -4.11 -0.86
N VAL A 300 1.88 -4.51 -0.62
CA VAL A 300 2.79 -3.81 0.31
C VAL A 300 4.19 -3.60 -0.30
N GLY A 301 4.68 -2.37 -0.29
CA GLY A 301 6.06 -2.04 -0.66
C GLY A 301 6.90 -1.67 0.55
N VAL A 302 8.10 -2.25 0.68
CA VAL A 302 8.96 -2.08 1.86
C VAL A 302 10.32 -1.49 1.49
N ALA A 303 10.71 -0.40 2.14
CA ALA A 303 12.04 0.23 2.01
C ALA A 303 12.65 0.53 3.39
N ILE A 304 13.97 0.42 3.50
CA ILE A 304 14.72 0.44 4.77
C ILE A 304 15.89 1.44 4.68
N ALA A 305 15.83 2.53 5.46
CA ALA A 305 16.97 3.42 5.68
C ALA A 305 18.06 2.73 6.51
N PRO A 306 19.35 2.98 6.26
CA PRO A 306 19.93 3.86 5.22
C PRO A 306 20.15 3.18 3.86
N PHE A 307 19.72 1.92 3.71
CA PHE A 307 20.10 1.05 2.59
C PHE A 307 19.35 1.40 1.29
N ASP A 308 18.05 1.64 1.40
CA ASP A 308 17.14 1.90 0.27
C ASP A 308 16.89 3.42 0.07
N GLY A 309 17.66 4.26 0.76
CA GLY A 309 17.51 5.71 0.76
C GLY A 309 18.00 6.32 2.08
N GLN A 310 18.30 7.62 2.06
CA GLN A 310 18.71 8.38 3.25
C GLN A 310 17.78 9.55 3.57
N SER A 311 16.95 9.98 2.61
CA SER A 311 15.88 10.96 2.80
C SER A 311 14.51 10.27 2.88
N SER A 312 13.52 10.98 3.42
CA SER A 312 12.11 10.54 3.42
C SER A 312 11.59 10.36 1.99
N ASP A 313 11.87 11.32 1.10
CA ASP A 313 11.49 11.27 -0.32
C ASP A 313 12.09 10.04 -1.04
N ASP A 314 13.36 9.70 -0.79
CA ASP A 314 13.97 8.50 -1.35
C ASP A 314 13.29 7.23 -0.84
N LEU A 315 13.03 7.13 0.47
CA LEU A 315 12.36 5.95 1.04
C LEU A 315 10.95 5.80 0.49
N VAL A 316 10.16 6.87 0.44
CA VAL A 316 8.77 6.84 -0.06
C VAL A 316 8.75 6.46 -1.54
N ARG A 317 9.58 7.10 -2.38
CA ARG A 317 9.70 6.73 -3.80
C ARG A 317 10.12 5.27 -4.00
N ASN A 318 11.07 4.79 -3.22
CA ASN A 318 11.61 3.44 -3.39
C ASN A 318 10.67 2.36 -2.80
N ALA A 319 9.93 2.66 -1.73
CA ALA A 319 8.83 1.83 -1.26
C ALA A 319 7.66 1.79 -2.26
N ASP A 320 7.39 2.88 -2.98
CA ASP A 320 6.35 2.94 -4.01
C ASP A 320 6.71 2.06 -5.22
N LEU A 321 7.97 2.10 -5.67
CA LEU A 321 8.48 1.16 -6.68
C LEU A 321 8.36 -0.31 -6.24
N ALA A 322 8.57 -0.60 -4.95
CA ALA A 322 8.35 -1.94 -4.40
C ALA A 322 6.86 -2.33 -4.35
N LEU A 323 5.98 -1.40 -3.95
CA LEU A 323 4.53 -1.58 -3.93
C LEU A 323 3.99 -1.84 -5.35
N TYR A 324 4.48 -1.10 -6.33
CA TYR A 324 4.15 -1.30 -7.74
C TYR A 324 4.59 -2.67 -8.25
N ALA A 325 5.80 -3.13 -7.89
CA ALA A 325 6.26 -4.48 -8.22
C ALA A 325 5.40 -5.58 -7.56
N ALA A 326 4.97 -5.37 -6.31
CA ALA A 326 4.07 -6.29 -5.60
C ALA A 326 2.70 -6.42 -6.30
N LYS A 327 2.10 -5.29 -6.73
CA LYS A 327 0.86 -5.30 -7.54
C LYS A 327 1.08 -6.04 -8.87
N GLY A 328 2.11 -5.63 -9.63
CA GLY A 328 2.34 -6.06 -11.00
C GLY A 328 2.64 -7.56 -11.20
N ASN A 329 2.90 -8.31 -10.12
CA ASN A 329 3.10 -9.76 -10.11
C ASN A 329 1.90 -10.57 -9.57
N GLY A 330 0.75 -9.92 -9.35
CA GLY A 330 -0.53 -10.58 -9.03
C GLY A 330 -1.21 -10.14 -7.74
N CYS A 331 -0.92 -8.93 -7.23
CA CYS A 331 -1.49 -8.38 -5.99
C CYS A 331 -1.29 -9.27 -4.73
N GLY A 332 -1.90 -8.88 -3.61
CA GLY A 332 -2.01 -9.72 -2.41
C GLY A 332 -0.67 -10.15 -1.79
N ARG A 333 0.39 -9.36 -1.98
CA ARG A 333 1.76 -9.69 -1.56
C ARG A 333 2.54 -8.46 -1.15
N PHE A 334 3.67 -8.68 -0.49
CA PHE A 334 4.66 -7.64 -0.25
C PHE A 334 5.80 -7.74 -1.26
N ALA A 335 6.59 -6.68 -1.40
CA ALA A 335 7.92 -6.73 -2.00
C ALA A 335 8.88 -5.78 -1.27
N PHE A 336 10.14 -6.17 -1.14
CA PHE A 336 11.22 -5.27 -0.73
C PHE A 336 11.76 -4.49 -1.93
N TYR A 337 12.17 -3.25 -1.69
CA TYR A 337 12.93 -2.50 -2.69
C TYR A 337 14.28 -3.17 -3.02
N SER A 338 14.62 -3.13 -4.31
CA SER A 338 15.98 -3.32 -4.85
C SER A 338 16.18 -2.36 -6.02
N SER A 339 17.44 -2.01 -6.33
CA SER A 339 17.75 -1.19 -7.52
C SER A 339 17.19 -1.77 -8.83
N ASP A 340 17.15 -3.10 -8.93
CA ASP A 340 16.62 -3.85 -10.08
C ASP A 340 15.13 -3.49 -10.37
N LEU A 341 14.35 -3.09 -9.37
CA LEU A 341 12.93 -2.71 -9.55
C LEU A 341 12.72 -1.41 -10.33
N HIS A 342 13.64 -0.46 -10.23
CA HIS A 342 13.51 0.80 -10.99
C HIS A 342 13.63 0.51 -12.49
N GLN A 343 14.61 -0.31 -12.87
CA GLN A 343 14.77 -0.75 -14.26
C GLN A 343 13.59 -1.61 -14.72
N ALA A 344 13.07 -2.50 -13.85
CA ALA A 344 11.91 -3.32 -14.15
C ALA A 344 10.63 -2.50 -14.41
N ALA A 345 10.45 -1.36 -13.74
CA ALA A 345 9.32 -0.46 -13.98
C ALA A 345 9.42 0.26 -15.34
N GLU A 346 10.62 0.74 -15.71
CA GLU A 346 10.88 1.29 -17.06
C GLU A 346 10.70 0.23 -18.15
N ASP A 347 11.26 -0.97 -17.94
CA ASP A 347 11.11 -2.11 -18.85
C ASP A 347 9.65 -2.53 -19.01
N ARG A 348 8.85 -2.57 -17.92
CA ARG A 348 7.41 -2.87 -17.97
C ARG A 348 6.65 -1.87 -18.84
N ARG A 349 6.98 -0.58 -18.74
CA ARG A 349 6.36 0.46 -19.57
C ARG A 349 6.75 0.32 -21.05
N ALA A 350 8.02 0.06 -21.34
CA ALA A 350 8.46 -0.22 -22.72
C ALA A 350 7.74 -1.45 -23.29
N LEU A 351 7.59 -2.52 -22.49
CA LEU A 351 6.84 -3.71 -22.88
C LEU A 351 5.34 -3.44 -23.08
N GLU A 352 4.72 -2.53 -22.34
CA GLU A 352 3.34 -2.11 -22.60
C GLU A 352 3.21 -1.44 -23.99
N GLU A 353 4.13 -0.51 -24.30
CA GLU A 353 4.17 0.20 -25.58
C GLU A 353 4.43 -0.78 -26.75
N ASP A 354 5.37 -1.72 -26.63
CA ASP A 354 5.64 -2.74 -27.65
C ASP A 354 4.51 -3.78 -27.80
N LEU A 355 3.84 -4.16 -26.71
CA LEU A 355 2.74 -5.15 -26.74
C LEU A 355 1.54 -4.66 -27.56
N ARG A 356 1.30 -3.34 -27.64
CA ARG A 356 0.26 -2.73 -28.49
C ARG A 356 0.45 -3.07 -29.97
N ASP A 357 1.70 -3.10 -30.42
CA ASP A 357 2.06 -3.40 -31.81
C ASP A 357 2.40 -4.88 -32.05
N ALA A 358 2.74 -5.66 -31.02
CA ALA A 358 3.23 -7.03 -31.13
C ALA A 358 2.34 -7.96 -31.98
N LEU A 359 1.02 -7.81 -31.89
CA LEU A 359 0.05 -8.52 -32.75
C LEU A 359 0.20 -8.14 -34.23
N ALA A 360 0.33 -6.86 -34.54
CA ALA A 360 0.48 -6.35 -35.90
C ALA A 360 1.87 -6.64 -36.49
N ARG A 361 2.90 -6.71 -35.64
CA ARG A 361 4.29 -7.09 -36.00
C ARG A 361 4.47 -8.61 -36.18
N GLY A 362 3.48 -9.42 -35.81
CA GLY A 362 3.55 -10.89 -35.91
C GLY A 362 4.45 -11.55 -34.86
N GLU A 363 4.67 -10.88 -33.72
CA GLU A 363 5.54 -11.36 -32.63
C GLU A 363 4.81 -12.33 -31.67
N ILE A 364 3.49 -12.42 -31.80
CA ILE A 364 2.61 -13.30 -30.99
C ILE A 364 2.33 -14.60 -31.74
N ALA A 365 2.50 -15.72 -31.04
CA ALA A 365 2.24 -17.08 -31.53
C ALA A 365 1.49 -17.92 -30.48
N LEU A 366 0.92 -19.04 -30.89
CA LEU A 366 0.40 -20.07 -29.98
C LEU A 366 1.34 -21.28 -29.96
N ALA A 367 1.61 -21.79 -28.76
CA ALA A 367 2.17 -23.11 -28.53
C ALA A 367 1.11 -23.97 -27.83
N TYR A 368 1.10 -25.28 -28.08
CA TYR A 368 0.07 -26.19 -27.63
C TYR A 368 0.66 -27.20 -26.66
N GLN A 369 0.12 -27.32 -25.45
CA GLN A 369 0.58 -28.32 -24.47
C GLN A 369 -0.39 -29.50 -24.38
N PRO A 370 0.08 -30.75 -24.55
CA PRO A 370 -0.77 -31.94 -24.44
C PRO A 370 -1.41 -32.15 -23.07
N VAL A 371 -2.72 -32.37 -23.08
CA VAL A 371 -3.51 -32.90 -21.97
C VAL A 371 -3.73 -34.40 -22.21
N VAL A 372 -3.23 -35.23 -21.30
CA VAL A 372 -3.07 -36.67 -21.51
C VAL A 372 -3.97 -37.45 -20.55
N ASN A 373 -4.73 -38.41 -21.05
CA ASN A 373 -5.50 -39.31 -20.19
C ASN A 373 -4.56 -40.12 -19.28
N ALA A 374 -4.77 -40.04 -17.96
CA ALA A 374 -3.85 -40.58 -16.97
C ALA A 374 -3.68 -42.11 -17.05
N ARG A 375 -4.71 -42.82 -17.55
CA ARG A 375 -4.74 -44.29 -17.65
C ARG A 375 -4.18 -44.81 -18.97
N SER A 376 -4.56 -44.23 -20.10
CA SER A 376 -4.17 -44.72 -21.44
C SER A 376 -2.88 -44.09 -22.00
N ASN A 377 -2.44 -42.95 -21.47
CA ASN A 377 -1.40 -42.08 -22.04
C ASN A 377 -1.76 -41.48 -23.42
N MET A 378 -3.03 -41.54 -23.82
CA MET A 378 -3.54 -40.93 -25.05
C MET A 378 -3.79 -39.43 -24.83
N VAL A 379 -3.40 -38.60 -25.79
CA VAL A 379 -3.71 -37.16 -25.79
C VAL A 379 -5.19 -36.98 -26.12
N THR A 380 -5.95 -36.31 -25.25
CA THR A 380 -7.39 -36.06 -25.42
C THR A 380 -7.70 -34.62 -25.83
N GLY A 381 -6.78 -33.70 -25.55
CA GLY A 381 -6.83 -32.31 -25.98
C GLY A 381 -5.48 -31.63 -25.76
N VAL A 382 -5.42 -30.35 -26.10
CA VAL A 382 -4.25 -29.50 -25.85
C VAL A 382 -4.67 -28.13 -25.31
N GLU A 383 -3.86 -27.55 -24.43
CA GLU A 383 -4.01 -26.16 -23.99
C GLU A 383 -3.29 -25.21 -24.97
N ALA A 384 -3.99 -24.18 -25.44
CA ALA A 384 -3.45 -23.14 -26.31
C ALA A 384 -2.78 -22.02 -25.49
N LEU A 385 -1.46 -22.09 -25.41
CA LEU A 385 -0.63 -21.20 -24.61
C LEU A 385 0.01 -20.11 -25.48
N ILE A 386 -0.39 -18.86 -25.25
CA ILE A 386 0.15 -17.68 -25.94
C ILE A 386 1.66 -17.49 -25.66
N ARG A 387 2.41 -17.09 -26.69
CA ARG A 387 3.85 -16.83 -26.65
C ARG A 387 4.14 -15.51 -27.34
N TRP A 388 4.99 -14.68 -26.74
CA TRP A 388 5.50 -13.45 -27.35
C TRP A 388 7.00 -13.61 -27.58
N THR A 389 7.46 -13.42 -28.82
CA THR A 389 8.88 -13.37 -29.17
C THR A 389 9.21 -11.99 -29.70
N HIS A 390 9.64 -11.11 -28.79
CA HIS A 390 10.04 -9.76 -29.10
C HIS A 390 11.35 -9.75 -29.91
N ARG A 391 11.45 -8.87 -30.90
CA ARG A 391 12.59 -8.78 -31.81
C ARG A 391 13.95 -8.66 -31.10
N ASP A 392 14.09 -7.68 -30.20
CA ASP A 392 15.36 -7.41 -29.50
C ASP A 392 15.51 -8.15 -28.16
N ARG A 393 14.41 -8.39 -27.43
CA ARG A 393 14.42 -9.04 -26.10
C ARG A 393 14.26 -10.57 -26.13
N GLY A 394 13.88 -11.15 -27.26
CA GLY A 394 13.64 -12.59 -27.40
C GLY A 394 12.30 -13.04 -26.81
N ALA A 395 12.24 -14.27 -26.29
CA ALA A 395 11.01 -14.84 -25.74
C ALA A 395 10.62 -14.19 -24.41
N ILE A 396 9.41 -13.62 -24.35
CA ILE A 396 8.84 -12.97 -23.17
C ILE A 396 7.81 -13.89 -22.52
N SER A 397 7.91 -14.04 -21.19
CA SER A 397 7.03 -14.92 -20.41
C SER A 397 5.60 -14.36 -20.33
N PRO A 398 4.55 -15.19 -20.54
CA PRO A 398 3.16 -14.79 -20.30
C PRO A 398 2.91 -14.23 -18.89
N ALA A 399 3.59 -14.78 -17.88
CA ALA A 399 3.50 -14.28 -16.50
C ALA A 399 3.96 -12.82 -16.34
N LEU A 400 4.73 -12.29 -17.31
CA LEU A 400 5.14 -10.88 -17.34
C LEU A 400 4.17 -10.03 -18.17
N PHE A 401 3.77 -10.47 -19.36
CA PHE A 401 3.01 -9.61 -20.29
C PHE A 401 1.49 -9.73 -20.19
N ILE A 402 0.93 -10.80 -19.63
CA ILE A 402 -0.54 -10.91 -19.44
C ILE A 402 -1.06 -9.90 -18.40
N PRO A 403 -0.41 -9.70 -17.23
CA PRO A 403 -0.82 -8.62 -16.31
C PRO A 403 -0.74 -7.22 -16.95
N ILE A 404 0.29 -6.98 -17.78
CA ILE A 404 0.42 -5.73 -18.55
C ILE A 404 -0.74 -5.59 -19.55
N ALA A 405 -1.12 -6.68 -20.23
CA ALA A 405 -2.24 -6.69 -21.15
C ALA A 405 -3.58 -6.40 -20.45
N GLU A 406 -3.78 -6.91 -19.24
CA GLU A 406 -4.96 -6.67 -18.42
C GLU A 406 -5.04 -5.20 -17.98
N GLU A 407 -3.96 -4.67 -17.40
CA GLU A 407 -3.87 -3.27 -16.94
C GLU A 407 -4.04 -2.26 -18.10
N ALA A 408 -3.41 -2.53 -19.25
CA ALA A 408 -3.50 -1.68 -20.44
C ALA A 408 -4.74 -1.94 -21.32
N ASN A 409 -5.64 -2.84 -20.90
CA ASN A 409 -6.84 -3.27 -21.63
C ASN A 409 -6.56 -3.85 -23.04
N LEU A 410 -5.34 -4.37 -23.27
CA LEU A 410 -4.91 -5.10 -24.47
C LEU A 410 -5.30 -6.58 -24.42
N ILE A 411 -5.72 -7.09 -23.25
CA ILE A 411 -6.18 -8.47 -23.08
C ILE A 411 -7.38 -8.80 -23.98
N TRP A 412 -8.20 -7.81 -24.35
CA TRP A 412 -9.32 -7.99 -25.26
C TRP A 412 -8.90 -8.33 -26.71
N PRO A 413 -8.12 -7.48 -27.43
CA PRO A 413 -7.66 -7.83 -28.78
C PRO A 413 -6.73 -9.06 -28.81
N LEU A 414 -5.92 -9.28 -27.77
CA LEU A 414 -5.14 -10.51 -27.62
C LEU A 414 -6.07 -11.73 -27.49
N GLY A 415 -7.09 -11.67 -26.63
CA GLY A 415 -8.06 -12.74 -26.42
C GLY A 415 -8.88 -13.10 -27.66
N GLU A 416 -9.37 -12.11 -28.42
CA GLU A 416 -10.05 -12.37 -29.70
C GLU A 416 -9.11 -13.04 -30.71
N TRP A 417 -7.85 -12.61 -30.77
CA TRP A 417 -6.85 -13.22 -31.65
C TRP A 417 -6.52 -14.67 -31.24
N VAL A 418 -6.34 -14.93 -29.94
CA VAL A 418 -6.07 -16.27 -29.39
C VAL A 418 -7.23 -17.22 -29.67
N LEU A 419 -8.47 -16.83 -29.33
CA LEU A 419 -9.67 -17.65 -29.57
C LEU A 419 -9.80 -18.00 -31.06
N ARG A 420 -9.70 -17.00 -31.94
CA ARG A 420 -9.77 -17.21 -33.39
C ARG A 420 -8.67 -18.16 -33.87
N LYS A 421 -7.41 -17.92 -33.50
CA LYS A 421 -6.26 -18.71 -33.97
C LYS A 421 -6.27 -20.14 -33.41
N ALA A 422 -6.64 -20.32 -32.16
CA ALA A 422 -6.80 -21.64 -31.53
C ALA A 422 -7.90 -22.45 -32.22
N CYS A 423 -9.04 -21.83 -32.56
CA CYS A 423 -10.12 -22.51 -33.29
C CYS A 423 -9.74 -22.84 -34.74
N GLU A 424 -9.07 -21.91 -35.45
CA GLU A 424 -8.52 -22.13 -36.80
C GLU A 424 -7.55 -23.30 -36.85
N ASP A 425 -6.61 -23.37 -35.90
CA ASP A 425 -5.64 -24.47 -35.82
C ASP A 425 -6.34 -25.79 -35.46
N ALA A 426 -7.23 -25.79 -34.46
CA ALA A 426 -7.92 -26.98 -34.00
C ALA A 426 -8.87 -27.59 -35.04
N ALA A 427 -9.46 -26.77 -35.92
CA ALA A 427 -10.28 -27.25 -37.03
C ALA A 427 -9.48 -28.11 -38.04
N GLY A 428 -8.15 -27.90 -38.11
CA GLY A 428 -7.25 -28.70 -38.95
C GLY A 428 -6.80 -30.04 -38.34
N TRP A 429 -7.04 -30.28 -37.04
CA TRP A 429 -6.59 -31.51 -36.37
C TRP A 429 -7.57 -32.67 -36.60
N PRO A 430 -7.07 -33.91 -36.81
CA PRO A 430 -7.92 -35.08 -37.00
C PRO A 430 -8.57 -35.55 -35.69
N GLY A 431 -9.77 -36.13 -35.81
CA GLY A 431 -10.51 -36.69 -34.70
C GLY A 431 -11.16 -35.64 -33.78
N GLU A 432 -11.42 -36.03 -32.54
CA GLU A 432 -12.18 -35.26 -31.54
C GLU A 432 -11.28 -34.47 -30.57
N MET A 433 -10.00 -34.23 -30.94
CA MET A 433 -9.04 -33.57 -30.07
C MET A 433 -9.50 -32.16 -29.69
N ARG A 434 -9.61 -31.90 -28.39
CA ARG A 434 -10.09 -30.61 -27.86
C ARG A 434 -8.97 -29.56 -27.84
N VAL A 435 -9.34 -28.29 -27.95
CA VAL A 435 -8.46 -27.15 -27.67
C VAL A 435 -9.00 -26.39 -26.46
N ALA A 436 -8.17 -26.21 -25.45
CA ALA A 436 -8.48 -25.41 -24.28
C ALA A 436 -7.87 -24.01 -24.44
N VAL A 437 -8.63 -22.96 -24.10
CA VAL A 437 -8.22 -21.56 -24.20
C VAL A 437 -8.52 -20.83 -22.90
N ASN A 438 -7.47 -20.27 -22.29
CA ASN A 438 -7.57 -19.42 -21.11
C ASN A 438 -8.36 -18.13 -21.38
N VAL A 439 -9.25 -17.76 -20.45
CA VAL A 439 -10.06 -16.54 -20.48
C VAL A 439 -9.83 -15.74 -19.21
N SER A 440 -9.32 -14.51 -19.34
CA SER A 440 -9.14 -13.62 -18.19
C SER A 440 -10.46 -13.24 -17.52
N PRO A 441 -10.46 -12.91 -16.21
CA PRO A 441 -11.65 -12.40 -15.53
C PRO A 441 -12.20 -11.12 -16.16
N ILE A 442 -11.32 -10.27 -16.72
CA ILE A 442 -11.71 -9.04 -17.43
C ILE A 442 -12.46 -9.36 -18.72
N GLN A 443 -12.02 -10.36 -19.50
CA GLN A 443 -12.77 -10.83 -20.67
C GLN A 443 -14.10 -11.49 -20.27
N PHE A 444 -14.13 -12.28 -19.20
CA PHE A 444 -15.34 -12.95 -18.73
C PHE A 444 -16.41 -11.97 -18.23
N ALA A 445 -16.01 -10.84 -17.64
CA ALA A 445 -16.90 -9.76 -17.25
C ALA A 445 -17.50 -8.99 -18.45
N ASN A 446 -16.96 -9.13 -19.67
CA ASN A 446 -17.45 -8.41 -20.85
C ASN A 446 -18.66 -9.12 -21.50
N PRO A 447 -19.86 -8.51 -21.55
CA PRO A 447 -21.05 -9.10 -22.17
C PRO A 447 -20.92 -9.52 -23.64
N GLU A 448 -19.92 -8.98 -24.37
CA GLU A 448 -19.69 -9.32 -25.77
C GLU A 448 -18.90 -10.64 -25.97
N LEU A 449 -18.31 -11.23 -24.93
CA LEU A 449 -17.49 -12.45 -25.03
C LEU A 449 -18.17 -13.61 -25.78
N PRO A 450 -19.47 -13.96 -25.55
CA PRO A 450 -20.13 -15.04 -26.28
C PRO A 450 -20.22 -14.77 -27.79
N LYS A 451 -20.30 -13.50 -28.22
CA LYS A 451 -20.31 -13.14 -29.65
C LYS A 451 -18.93 -13.35 -30.28
N VAL A 452 -17.85 -13.07 -29.55
CA VAL A 452 -16.46 -13.34 -29.99
C VAL A 452 -16.24 -14.84 -30.14
N VAL A 453 -16.65 -15.63 -29.15
CA VAL A 453 -16.57 -17.11 -29.20
C VAL A 453 -17.38 -17.66 -30.38
N ALA A 454 -18.64 -17.22 -30.55
CA ALA A 454 -19.48 -17.64 -31.67
C ALA A 454 -18.87 -17.28 -33.05
N LYS A 455 -18.26 -16.09 -33.17
CA LYS A 455 -17.55 -15.64 -34.38
C LYS A 455 -16.32 -16.50 -34.68
N ALA A 456 -15.53 -16.86 -33.66
CA ALA A 456 -14.35 -17.72 -33.82
C ALA A 456 -14.74 -19.15 -34.27
N LEU A 457 -15.76 -19.73 -33.65
CA LEU A 457 -16.32 -21.04 -34.05
C LEU A 457 -16.88 -21.00 -35.48
N ALA A 458 -17.69 -19.99 -35.82
CA ALA A 458 -18.28 -19.85 -37.15
C ALA A 458 -17.25 -19.60 -38.26
N ALA A 459 -16.15 -18.89 -37.97
CA ALA A 459 -15.08 -18.63 -38.94
C ALA A 459 -14.16 -19.83 -39.17
N SER A 460 -13.92 -20.65 -38.15
CA SER A 460 -13.07 -21.84 -38.22
C SER A 460 -13.80 -23.10 -38.68
N GLY A 461 -15.12 -23.18 -38.43
CA GLY A 461 -15.90 -24.41 -38.61
C GLY A 461 -15.66 -25.46 -37.52
N LEU A 462 -14.97 -25.12 -36.42
CA LEU A 462 -14.73 -26.03 -35.31
C LEU A 462 -16.06 -26.40 -34.61
N SER A 463 -16.24 -27.68 -34.30
CA SER A 463 -17.38 -28.14 -33.50
C SER A 463 -17.30 -27.54 -32.08
N PRO A 464 -18.35 -26.89 -31.55
CA PRO A 464 -18.26 -26.14 -30.29
C PRO A 464 -17.78 -26.96 -29.08
N ASP A 465 -18.12 -28.24 -29.01
CA ASP A 465 -17.74 -29.18 -27.94
C ASP A 465 -16.23 -29.49 -27.91
N ARG A 466 -15.51 -29.21 -29.01
CA ARG A 466 -14.05 -29.29 -29.08
C ARG A 466 -13.34 -28.04 -28.54
N LEU A 467 -14.06 -26.93 -28.32
CA LEU A 467 -13.53 -25.75 -27.64
C LEU A 467 -13.86 -25.81 -26.14
N GLU A 468 -12.82 -25.75 -25.32
CA GLU A 468 -12.91 -25.67 -23.87
C GLU A 468 -12.39 -24.29 -23.43
N LEU A 469 -13.17 -23.57 -22.62
CA LEU A 469 -12.77 -22.27 -22.07
C LEU A 469 -12.33 -22.46 -20.62
N GLU A 470 -11.09 -22.11 -20.32
CA GLU A 470 -10.50 -22.22 -18.98
C GLU A 470 -10.67 -20.88 -18.25
N ILE A 471 -11.26 -20.93 -17.05
CA ILE A 471 -11.69 -19.76 -16.30
C ILE A 471 -11.29 -19.95 -14.84
N THR A 472 -10.56 -19.01 -14.25
CA THR A 472 -10.12 -19.09 -12.84
C THR A 472 -11.26 -18.89 -11.84
N GLU A 473 -11.11 -19.38 -10.61
CA GLU A 473 -12.07 -19.15 -9.50
C GLU A 473 -12.42 -17.67 -9.26
N SER A 474 -11.55 -16.75 -9.66
CA SER A 474 -11.69 -15.32 -9.36
C SER A 474 -12.93 -14.65 -9.99
N VAL A 475 -13.53 -15.25 -11.02
CA VAL A 475 -14.79 -14.75 -11.62
C VAL A 475 -15.99 -14.82 -10.67
N PHE A 476 -15.94 -15.67 -9.64
CA PHE A 476 -17.01 -15.82 -8.64
C PHE A 476 -16.98 -14.75 -7.53
N LEU A 477 -16.02 -13.83 -7.56
CA LEU A 477 -15.91 -12.73 -6.59
C LEU A 477 -16.80 -11.50 -6.93
N GLY A 478 -17.47 -11.51 -8.09
CA GLY A 478 -18.38 -10.44 -8.55
C GLY A 478 -19.86 -10.76 -8.39
N ASP A 479 -20.72 -10.13 -9.20
CA ASP A 479 -22.16 -10.44 -9.21
C ASP A 479 -22.42 -11.86 -9.77
N THR A 480 -22.80 -12.76 -8.86
CA THR A 480 -23.20 -14.13 -9.19
C THR A 480 -24.34 -14.22 -10.22
N ALA A 481 -25.23 -13.21 -10.33
CA ALA A 481 -26.26 -13.20 -11.35
C ALA A 481 -25.71 -12.93 -12.76
N GLU A 482 -24.66 -12.10 -12.87
CA GLU A 482 -23.96 -11.84 -14.14
C GLU A 482 -23.12 -13.02 -14.59
N ALA A 483 -22.34 -13.61 -13.68
CA ALA A 483 -21.57 -14.81 -13.97
C ALA A 483 -22.48 -15.95 -14.48
N ASN A 484 -23.62 -16.19 -13.81
CA ASN A 484 -24.60 -17.20 -14.25
C ASN A 484 -25.22 -16.88 -15.62
N ARG A 485 -25.46 -15.60 -15.96
CA ARG A 485 -25.90 -15.22 -17.32
C ARG A 485 -24.82 -15.53 -18.36
N MET A 486 -23.56 -15.21 -18.07
CA MET A 486 -22.42 -15.46 -18.95
C MET A 486 -22.21 -16.97 -19.18
N PHE A 487 -22.16 -17.78 -18.11
CA PHE A 487 -22.05 -19.23 -18.23
C PHE A 487 -23.18 -19.84 -19.06
N LYS A 488 -24.43 -19.40 -18.85
CA LYS A 488 -25.57 -19.86 -19.65
C LYS A 488 -25.46 -19.47 -21.12
N ALA A 489 -24.95 -18.27 -21.43
CA ALA A 489 -24.71 -17.83 -22.80
C ALA A 489 -23.62 -18.67 -23.49
N LEU A 490 -22.51 -18.93 -22.79
CA LEU A 490 -21.40 -19.76 -23.31
C LEU A 490 -21.83 -21.22 -23.51
N LYS A 491 -22.43 -21.88 -22.51
CA LYS A 491 -22.97 -23.25 -22.68
C LYS A 491 -24.06 -23.32 -23.76
N GLY A 492 -24.80 -22.22 -24.00
CA GLY A 492 -25.74 -22.09 -25.10
C GLY A 492 -25.12 -22.13 -26.50
N LEU A 493 -23.81 -21.88 -26.63
CA LEU A 493 -23.05 -22.09 -27.87
C LEU A 493 -22.57 -23.54 -28.04
N GLY A 494 -22.65 -24.37 -26.99
CA GLY A 494 -22.16 -25.75 -26.98
C GLY A 494 -20.71 -25.95 -26.55
N VAL A 495 -20.01 -24.89 -26.10
CA VAL A 495 -18.62 -25.01 -25.62
C VAL A 495 -18.52 -25.72 -24.27
N ARG A 496 -17.34 -26.28 -24.00
CA ARG A 496 -16.99 -26.80 -22.66
C ARG A 496 -16.38 -25.70 -21.80
N LEU A 497 -16.52 -25.83 -20.49
CA LEU A 497 -15.96 -24.92 -19.50
C LEU A 497 -15.11 -25.70 -18.51
N ALA A 498 -13.89 -25.22 -18.27
CA ALA A 498 -12.98 -25.74 -17.25
C ALA A 498 -12.77 -24.69 -16.16
N LEU A 499 -12.82 -25.13 -14.90
CA LEU A 499 -12.42 -24.31 -13.76
C LEU A 499 -10.91 -24.45 -13.54
N ASP A 500 -10.21 -23.33 -13.61
CA ASP A 500 -8.75 -23.26 -13.54
C ASP A 500 -8.22 -22.78 -12.18
N ASP A 501 -6.95 -23.09 -11.90
CA ASP A 501 -6.22 -22.78 -10.65
C ASP A 501 -6.92 -23.27 -9.35
N PHE A 502 -7.70 -24.37 -9.42
CA PHE A 502 -8.62 -24.73 -8.33
C PHE A 502 -7.91 -25.05 -7.00
N GLY A 503 -8.40 -24.41 -5.93
CA GLY A 503 -7.90 -24.51 -4.56
C GLY A 503 -6.92 -23.42 -4.16
N THR A 504 -6.41 -22.61 -5.10
CA THR A 504 -5.50 -21.49 -4.78
C THR A 504 -6.24 -20.21 -4.36
N GLY A 505 -7.55 -20.14 -4.64
CA GLY A 505 -8.38 -18.94 -4.47
C GLY A 505 -9.48 -19.05 -3.41
N TYR A 506 -10.61 -18.38 -3.67
CA TYR A 506 -11.76 -18.34 -2.76
C TYR A 506 -12.60 -19.62 -2.86
N SER A 507 -12.16 -20.70 -2.21
CA SER A 507 -12.81 -22.02 -2.24
C SER A 507 -14.17 -22.06 -1.51
N SER A 508 -15.17 -21.38 -2.05
CA SER A 508 -16.57 -21.47 -1.65
C SER A 508 -17.30 -22.50 -2.51
N LEU A 509 -17.26 -23.77 -2.07
CA LEU A 509 -17.93 -24.92 -2.73
C LEU A 509 -19.39 -24.67 -3.17
N ALA A 510 -20.08 -23.69 -2.57
CA ALA A 510 -21.41 -23.27 -2.97
C ALA A 510 -21.54 -22.82 -4.45
N TYR A 511 -20.49 -22.25 -5.08
CA TYR A 511 -20.60 -21.87 -6.51
C TYR A 511 -20.52 -23.08 -7.45
N LEU A 512 -19.82 -24.16 -7.06
CA LEU A 512 -19.73 -25.39 -7.85
C LEU A 512 -21.08 -26.12 -7.97
N GLN A 513 -22.00 -25.87 -7.04
CA GLN A 513 -23.36 -26.41 -7.10
C GLN A 513 -24.18 -25.83 -8.27
N SER A 514 -23.83 -24.64 -8.77
CA SER A 514 -24.59 -23.93 -9.81
C SER A 514 -23.80 -23.66 -11.09
N ALA A 515 -22.47 -23.69 -11.04
CA ALA A 515 -21.61 -23.42 -12.19
C ALA A 515 -21.53 -24.65 -13.15
N PRO A 516 -21.84 -24.50 -14.45
CA PRO A 516 -21.92 -25.62 -15.39
C PRO A 516 -20.55 -25.97 -16.00
N PHE A 517 -19.57 -26.25 -15.14
CA PHE A 517 -18.24 -26.74 -15.56
C PHE A 517 -18.28 -28.20 -15.97
N ASP A 518 -17.44 -28.56 -16.95
CA ASP A 518 -17.25 -29.94 -17.42
C ASP A 518 -15.92 -30.54 -16.90
N LYS A 519 -15.07 -29.71 -16.27
CA LYS A 519 -13.72 -30.07 -15.82
C LYS A 519 -13.21 -29.16 -14.69
N ILE A 520 -12.43 -29.72 -13.77
CA ILE A 520 -11.64 -29.01 -12.75
C ILE A 520 -10.14 -29.25 -13.02
N LYS A 521 -9.36 -28.18 -13.09
CA LYS A 521 -7.88 -28.22 -13.17
C LYS A 521 -7.30 -28.01 -11.77
N ILE A 522 -6.47 -28.94 -11.33
CA ILE A 522 -5.83 -28.98 -10.02
C ILE A 522 -4.47 -28.30 -10.17
N ASP A 523 -4.32 -27.13 -9.55
CA ASP A 523 -3.11 -26.33 -9.65
C ASP A 523 -1.84 -27.10 -9.23
N GLN A 524 -0.75 -26.78 -9.92
CA GLN A 524 0.58 -27.34 -9.69
C GLN A 524 1.09 -27.15 -8.25
N SER A 525 0.67 -26.12 -7.49
CA SER A 525 1.14 -25.94 -6.10
C SER A 525 0.68 -27.08 -5.17
N PHE A 526 -0.46 -27.73 -5.47
CA PHE A 526 -0.88 -28.94 -4.77
C PHE A 526 -0.05 -30.15 -5.20
N VAL A 527 0.31 -30.27 -6.47
CA VAL A 527 1.14 -31.39 -6.96
C VAL A 527 2.59 -31.28 -6.42
N ARG A 528 3.16 -30.07 -6.42
CA ARG A 528 4.50 -29.82 -5.89
C ARG A 528 4.54 -30.22 -4.41
N GLY A 529 5.55 -31.00 -4.03
CA GLY A 529 5.69 -31.52 -2.66
C GLY A 529 4.62 -32.54 -2.24
N ALA A 530 3.71 -32.99 -3.10
CA ALA A 530 2.68 -33.99 -2.72
C ALA A 530 3.25 -35.38 -2.39
N THR A 531 4.45 -35.70 -2.91
CA THR A 531 5.17 -36.95 -2.64
C THR A 531 6.12 -36.86 -1.44
N GLU A 532 6.20 -35.72 -0.76
CA GLU A 532 7.06 -35.52 0.41
C GLU A 532 6.47 -36.13 1.70
N PRO A 533 7.29 -36.75 2.57
CA PRO A 533 6.82 -37.32 3.84
C PRO A 533 6.17 -36.26 4.74
N GLY A 534 4.91 -36.47 5.11
CA GLY A 534 4.14 -35.56 5.97
C GLY A 534 3.36 -34.47 5.21
N SER A 535 3.48 -34.39 3.88
CA SER A 535 2.68 -33.49 3.05
C SER A 535 1.19 -33.82 3.12
N ARG A 536 0.35 -32.78 3.24
CA ARG A 536 -1.11 -32.91 3.23
C ARG A 536 -1.70 -32.81 1.81
N ASN A 537 -0.92 -32.40 0.82
CA ASN A 537 -1.44 -32.07 -0.50
C ASN A 537 -2.07 -33.27 -1.21
N SER A 538 -1.53 -34.48 -0.98
CA SER A 538 -2.12 -35.73 -1.50
C SER A 538 -3.57 -35.97 -1.03
N ALA A 539 -3.90 -35.58 0.22
CA ALA A 539 -5.26 -35.64 0.74
C ALA A 539 -6.17 -34.55 0.16
N ILE A 540 -5.61 -33.37 -0.16
CA ILE A 540 -6.35 -32.29 -0.83
C ILE A 540 -6.70 -32.71 -2.27
N ILE A 541 -5.73 -33.23 -3.03
CA ILE A 541 -5.95 -33.78 -4.38
C ILE A 541 -7.04 -34.87 -4.34
N ALA A 542 -6.99 -35.79 -3.37
CA ALA A 542 -8.01 -36.82 -3.21
C ALA A 542 -9.42 -36.24 -2.95
N ALA A 543 -9.52 -35.18 -2.15
CA ALA A 543 -10.79 -34.50 -1.89
C ALA A 543 -11.34 -33.77 -3.13
N ILE A 544 -10.47 -33.15 -3.93
CA ILE A 544 -10.85 -32.50 -5.19
C ILE A 544 -11.35 -33.53 -6.21
N VAL A 545 -10.68 -34.69 -6.32
CA VAL A 545 -11.15 -35.78 -7.21
C VAL A 545 -12.52 -36.30 -6.77
N ALA A 546 -12.71 -36.59 -5.48
CA ALA A 546 -13.99 -37.06 -4.96
C ALA A 546 -15.13 -36.04 -5.15
N LEU A 547 -14.82 -34.74 -5.08
CA LEU A 547 -15.77 -33.65 -5.38
C LEU A 547 -16.13 -33.61 -6.88
N ALA A 548 -15.14 -33.72 -7.77
CA ALA A 548 -15.36 -33.75 -9.21
C ALA A 548 -16.18 -34.97 -9.65
N GLU A 549 -15.88 -36.16 -9.11
CA GLU A 549 -16.66 -37.38 -9.33
C GLU A 549 -18.13 -37.21 -8.86
N ALA A 550 -18.36 -36.54 -7.73
CA ALA A 550 -19.71 -36.27 -7.23
C ALA A 550 -20.50 -35.22 -8.05
N LEU A 551 -19.82 -34.46 -8.91
CA LEU A 551 -20.41 -33.42 -9.78
C LEU A 551 -20.36 -33.80 -11.27
N ASP A 552 -19.95 -35.03 -11.61
CA ASP A 552 -19.76 -35.54 -13.00
C ASP A 552 -18.77 -34.70 -13.85
N MET A 553 -17.71 -34.20 -13.21
CA MET A 553 -16.67 -33.37 -13.83
C MET A 553 -15.37 -34.15 -14.09
N GLU A 554 -14.69 -33.87 -15.20
CA GLU A 554 -13.33 -34.36 -15.45
C GLU A 554 -12.31 -33.67 -14.50
N THR A 555 -11.17 -34.32 -14.20
CA THR A 555 -10.08 -33.71 -13.43
C THR A 555 -8.79 -33.69 -14.24
N THR A 556 -8.06 -32.57 -14.21
CA THR A 556 -6.71 -32.48 -14.79
C THR A 556 -5.73 -32.06 -13.70
N ALA A 557 -4.66 -32.84 -13.45
CA ALA A 557 -3.58 -32.40 -12.58
C ALA A 557 -2.48 -31.73 -13.40
N GLU A 558 -2.09 -30.52 -12.99
CA GLU A 558 -1.12 -29.69 -13.70
C GLU A 558 0.31 -29.79 -13.15
N GLY A 559 1.28 -29.33 -13.94
CA GLY A 559 2.67 -29.22 -13.49
C GLY A 559 3.34 -30.55 -13.14
N ILE A 560 2.87 -31.68 -13.68
CA ILE A 560 3.51 -32.98 -13.43
C ILE A 560 4.87 -33.03 -14.14
N GLU A 561 5.96 -33.05 -13.39
CA GLU A 561 7.33 -33.09 -13.91
C GLU A 561 8.04 -34.43 -13.65
N SER A 562 7.61 -35.20 -12.64
CA SER A 562 8.31 -36.42 -12.21
C SER A 562 7.40 -37.66 -12.16
N LEU A 563 8.03 -38.84 -12.21
CA LEU A 563 7.31 -40.12 -12.27
C LEU A 563 6.59 -40.48 -10.96
N ASP A 564 7.13 -40.05 -9.81
CA ASP A 564 6.48 -40.25 -8.51
C ASP A 564 5.21 -39.40 -8.35
N GLN A 565 5.21 -38.15 -8.85
CA GLN A 565 4.00 -37.32 -8.96
C GLN A 565 2.97 -37.99 -9.88
N LEU A 566 3.39 -38.47 -11.05
CA LEU A 566 2.51 -39.16 -12.01
C LEU A 566 1.87 -40.42 -11.40
N ASP A 567 2.66 -41.22 -10.68
CA ASP A 567 2.16 -42.39 -9.97
C ASP A 567 1.22 -42.04 -8.81
N LEU A 568 1.43 -40.89 -8.15
CA LEU A 568 0.52 -40.40 -7.11
C LEU A 568 -0.83 -39.99 -7.71
N VAL A 569 -0.86 -39.12 -8.72
CA VAL A 569 -2.12 -38.65 -9.31
C VAL A 569 -2.92 -39.79 -9.97
N ARG A 570 -2.23 -40.80 -10.53
CA ARG A 570 -2.86 -42.05 -11.00
C ARG A 570 -3.52 -42.85 -9.88
N LYS A 571 -2.85 -43.01 -8.72
CA LYS A 571 -3.43 -43.70 -7.55
C LYS A 571 -4.63 -42.96 -6.98
N LEU A 572 -4.66 -41.63 -7.12
CA LEU A 572 -5.76 -40.77 -6.71
C LEU A 572 -6.87 -40.65 -7.78
N ASN A 573 -6.85 -41.45 -8.86
CA ASN A 573 -7.85 -41.47 -9.93
C ASN A 573 -8.07 -40.14 -10.69
N VAL A 574 -7.10 -39.22 -10.68
CA VAL A 574 -7.17 -38.03 -11.56
C VAL A 574 -7.32 -38.48 -13.02
N SER A 575 -8.28 -37.93 -13.77
CA SER A 575 -8.62 -38.47 -15.09
C SER A 575 -7.65 -38.04 -16.20
N HIS A 576 -7.11 -36.83 -16.11
CA HIS A 576 -6.13 -36.25 -17.04
C HIS A 576 -4.92 -35.67 -16.33
N VAL A 577 -3.82 -35.57 -17.08
CA VAL A 577 -2.55 -35.03 -16.61
C VAL A 577 -1.97 -34.09 -17.66
N GLN A 578 -1.47 -32.94 -17.19
CA GLN A 578 -0.69 -32.01 -17.96
C GLN A 578 0.65 -31.74 -17.26
N GLY A 579 1.74 -31.70 -18.03
CA GLY A 579 3.06 -31.39 -17.49
C GLY A 579 4.21 -31.93 -18.32
N TYR A 580 5.42 -31.50 -17.94
CA TYR A 580 6.66 -31.82 -18.66
C TYR A 580 7.05 -33.30 -18.60
N VAL A 581 6.41 -34.10 -17.73
CA VAL A 581 6.53 -35.57 -17.74
C VAL A 581 6.05 -36.18 -19.06
N TYR A 582 5.13 -35.52 -19.79
CA TYR A 582 4.72 -35.94 -21.14
C TYR A 582 5.33 -35.05 -22.21
N SER A 583 5.07 -33.74 -22.16
CA SER A 583 5.60 -32.81 -23.15
C SER A 583 5.66 -31.38 -22.61
N ARG A 584 6.60 -30.62 -23.15
CA ARG A 584 6.54 -29.15 -23.14
C ARG A 584 5.52 -28.65 -24.17
N PRO A 585 5.08 -27.39 -24.10
CA PRO A 585 4.30 -26.76 -25.17
C PRO A 585 5.06 -26.79 -26.49
N VAL A 586 4.40 -27.21 -27.58
CA VAL A 586 4.98 -27.34 -28.93
C VAL A 586 4.27 -26.45 -29.97
N PRO A 587 4.94 -26.02 -31.05
CA PRO A 587 4.27 -25.37 -32.18
C PRO A 587 3.17 -26.25 -32.81
N CYS A 588 2.19 -25.61 -33.47
CA CYS A 588 1.09 -26.31 -34.16
C CYS A 588 1.60 -27.33 -35.20
N ALA A 589 2.67 -27.01 -35.94
CA ALA A 589 3.23 -27.90 -36.96
C ALA A 589 3.74 -29.24 -36.38
N ASP A 590 4.40 -29.20 -35.22
CA ASP A 590 4.90 -30.40 -34.53
C ASP A 590 3.73 -31.25 -34.01
N LEU A 591 2.68 -30.60 -33.50
CA LEU A 591 1.44 -31.26 -33.10
C LEU A 591 0.77 -31.97 -34.28
N VAL A 592 0.59 -31.27 -35.42
CA VAL A 592 -0.05 -31.87 -36.61
C VAL A 592 0.71 -33.11 -37.06
N GLY A 593 2.04 -33.06 -37.15
CA GLY A 593 2.88 -34.21 -37.51
C GLY A 593 2.77 -35.41 -36.54
N HIS A 594 2.39 -35.20 -35.28
CA HIS A 594 2.05 -36.29 -34.36
C HIS A 594 0.63 -36.82 -34.57
N THR A 595 -0.32 -35.98 -34.99
CA THR A 595 -1.73 -36.38 -35.18
C THR A 595 -2.01 -37.14 -36.48
N GLU A 596 -1.18 -36.97 -37.53
CA GLU A 596 -1.30 -37.72 -38.79
C GLU A 596 -1.21 -39.25 -38.60
N ALA A 597 -0.67 -39.72 -37.47
CA ALA A 597 -0.62 -41.13 -37.09
C ALA A 597 -1.95 -41.70 -36.54
N GLY A 598 -3.02 -40.90 -36.44
CA GLY A 598 -4.37 -41.33 -36.09
C GLY A 598 -4.65 -41.57 -34.59
N VAL A 599 -3.63 -41.90 -33.78
CA VAL A 599 -3.73 -41.92 -32.31
C VAL A 599 -2.42 -41.38 -31.71
N TRP A 600 -2.48 -40.23 -31.02
CA TRP A 600 -1.33 -39.66 -30.35
C TRP A 600 -1.23 -40.18 -28.90
N THR A 601 -0.23 -41.02 -28.65
CA THR A 601 0.09 -41.56 -27.31
C THR A 601 1.50 -41.12 -26.93
N ILE A 602 1.66 -40.50 -25.77
CA ILE A 602 2.95 -39.99 -25.28
C ILE A 602 3.43 -40.89 -24.14
N LYS A 603 4.62 -41.49 -24.27
CA LYS A 603 5.22 -42.23 -23.14
C LYS A 603 5.76 -41.22 -22.11
N PRO A 604 5.42 -41.34 -20.81
CA PRO A 604 5.92 -40.43 -19.80
C PRO A 604 7.44 -40.59 -19.63
N SER A 605 8.15 -39.47 -19.60
CA SER A 605 9.59 -39.37 -19.39
C SER A 605 9.91 -38.23 -18.45
N GLY A 606 10.54 -38.54 -17.32
CA GLY A 606 10.93 -37.54 -16.31
C GLY A 606 11.83 -38.14 -15.24
N PRO A 607 12.37 -37.33 -14.32
CA PRO A 607 13.10 -37.81 -13.16
C PRO A 607 12.22 -38.72 -12.28
N ALA A 608 12.84 -39.70 -11.62
CA ALA A 608 12.14 -40.65 -10.75
C ALA A 608 11.57 -40.02 -9.45
N ARG A 609 12.07 -38.84 -9.07
CA ARG A 609 11.55 -38.01 -7.98
C ARG A 609 11.73 -36.53 -8.30
N GLN A 610 10.81 -35.69 -7.85
CA GLN A 610 10.99 -34.24 -7.83
C GLN A 610 12.24 -33.88 -6.97
N ARG A 611 12.93 -32.80 -7.34
CA ARG A 611 13.99 -32.17 -6.54
C ARG A 611 13.56 -30.72 -6.32
N ASN A 612 13.84 -30.17 -5.14
CA ASN A 612 13.43 -28.81 -4.76
C ASN A 612 13.72 -27.80 -5.88
N ASP A 613 12.74 -26.93 -6.12
CA ASP A 613 12.78 -25.94 -7.17
C ASP A 613 14.05 -25.08 -7.08
N ARG A 614 14.66 -24.87 -8.25
CA ARG A 614 15.81 -24.00 -8.43
C ARG A 614 15.40 -22.86 -9.32
N LEU A 615 15.46 -21.64 -8.80
CA LEU A 615 15.33 -20.45 -9.63
C LEU A 615 16.53 -20.40 -10.57
N SER A 616 16.30 -20.57 -11.87
CA SER A 616 17.30 -20.43 -12.94
C SER A 616 17.72 -18.97 -13.07
N LEU A 617 18.57 -18.52 -12.16
CA LEU A 617 18.96 -17.13 -11.99
C LEU A 617 20.35 -16.92 -12.58
N PHE A 618 20.47 -16.20 -13.70
CA PHE A 618 21.75 -15.86 -14.34
C PHE A 618 22.29 -14.50 -13.84
N ARG A 619 22.80 -14.46 -12.61
CA ARG A 619 23.35 -13.24 -11.97
C ARG A 619 24.86 -13.34 -11.80
N LYS A 620 25.60 -12.34 -12.25
CA LYS A 620 27.02 -12.18 -11.88
C LYS A 620 27.09 -11.64 -10.44
N VAL A 621 27.85 -12.31 -9.58
CA VAL A 621 28.04 -11.95 -8.16
C VAL A 621 29.52 -12.03 -7.80
N GLY A 622 29.90 -11.40 -6.69
CA GLY A 622 31.22 -11.61 -6.09
C GLY A 622 31.23 -12.88 -5.25
N ALA A 623 32.24 -13.73 -5.39
CA ALA A 623 32.59 -14.73 -4.39
C ALA A 623 33.89 -14.30 -3.74
N ILE A 624 33.86 -14.01 -2.44
CA ILE A 624 35.02 -13.52 -1.68
C ILE A 624 35.61 -14.68 -0.89
N HIS A 625 36.91 -14.91 -1.01
CA HIS A 625 37.67 -15.84 -0.17
C HIS A 625 38.99 -15.17 0.24
N ASP A 626 39.30 -15.21 1.53
CA ASP A 626 40.33 -14.39 2.15
C ASP A 626 40.24 -12.92 1.67
N ASN A 627 41.31 -12.38 1.07
CA ASN A 627 41.36 -11.01 0.54
C ASN A 627 41.02 -10.91 -0.97
N HIS A 628 40.51 -11.96 -1.61
CA HIS A 628 40.24 -12.00 -3.05
C HIS A 628 38.74 -12.07 -3.38
N ARG A 629 38.28 -11.23 -4.32
CA ARG A 629 36.91 -11.20 -4.85
C ARG A 629 36.88 -11.74 -6.28
N TYR A 630 36.37 -12.96 -6.45
CA TYR A 630 36.21 -13.64 -7.73
C TYR A 630 34.86 -13.27 -8.35
N ALA A 631 34.82 -13.03 -9.66
CA ALA A 631 33.56 -12.87 -10.38
C ALA A 631 32.99 -14.24 -10.74
N VAL A 632 31.81 -14.59 -10.21
CA VAL A 632 31.13 -15.86 -10.50
C VAL A 632 29.72 -15.62 -11.04
N VAL A 633 29.23 -16.57 -11.83
CA VAL A 633 27.86 -16.58 -12.35
C VAL A 633 27.06 -17.54 -11.50
N ILE A 634 26.08 -17.03 -10.75
CA ILE A 634 24.98 -17.88 -10.26
C ILE A 634 24.24 -18.39 -11.48
N ARG A 635 23.89 -19.68 -11.44
CA ARG A 635 23.05 -20.37 -12.42
C ARG A 635 21.74 -20.86 -11.81
N ASN A 636 21.77 -21.18 -10.50
CA ASN A 636 20.61 -21.61 -9.74
C ASN A 636 20.70 -21.06 -8.31
N LEU A 637 19.58 -20.58 -7.76
CA LEU A 637 19.47 -20.12 -6.38
C LEU A 637 18.34 -20.87 -5.66
N SER A 638 18.53 -21.18 -4.38
CA SER A 638 17.51 -21.63 -3.44
C SER A 638 17.74 -21.00 -2.06
N ALA A 639 16.78 -21.12 -1.15
CA ALA A 639 16.89 -20.53 0.19
C ALA A 639 18.10 -21.03 0.99
N THR A 640 18.60 -22.24 0.70
CA THR A 640 19.71 -22.89 1.42
C THR A 640 21.03 -22.96 0.64
N GLY A 641 21.08 -22.50 -0.60
CA GLY A 641 22.32 -22.57 -1.38
C GLY A 641 22.21 -22.10 -2.83
N ALA A 642 23.30 -22.26 -3.57
CA ALA A 642 23.36 -21.90 -4.98
C ALA A 642 24.23 -22.86 -5.80
N PHE A 643 24.06 -22.78 -7.12
CA PHE A 643 25.00 -23.31 -8.09
C PHE A 643 25.70 -22.14 -8.77
N ILE A 644 27.03 -22.09 -8.64
CA ILE A 644 27.89 -21.03 -9.16
C ILE A 644 28.88 -21.60 -10.19
N GLU A 645 29.29 -20.76 -11.13
CA GLU A 645 30.30 -21.07 -12.14
C GLU A 645 31.33 -19.94 -12.25
N GLY A 646 32.62 -20.28 -12.42
CA GLY A 646 33.67 -19.31 -12.78
C GLY A 646 35.04 -19.51 -12.12
N ILE A 647 35.12 -20.32 -11.05
CA ILE A 647 36.37 -20.60 -10.32
C ILE A 647 36.79 -22.06 -10.58
N LEU A 648 38.05 -22.30 -10.95
CA LEU A 648 38.54 -23.64 -11.24
C LEU A 648 38.88 -24.43 -9.96
N ASP A 649 38.52 -25.71 -9.94
CA ASP A 649 39.02 -26.76 -9.04
C ASP A 649 39.00 -26.43 -7.53
N VAL A 650 37.99 -25.65 -7.10
CA VAL A 650 37.81 -25.27 -5.70
C VAL A 650 37.60 -26.51 -4.80
N PRO A 651 38.34 -26.68 -3.69
CA PRO A 651 38.14 -27.80 -2.77
C PRO A 651 36.76 -27.80 -2.11
N VAL A 652 36.21 -28.99 -1.85
CA VAL A 652 35.01 -29.18 -1.01
C VAL A 652 35.35 -28.79 0.43
N GLY A 653 34.46 -28.04 1.09
CA GLY A 653 34.69 -27.46 2.41
C GLY A 653 35.22 -26.02 2.40
N THR A 654 35.64 -25.48 1.24
CA THR A 654 36.03 -24.07 1.10
C THR A 654 34.85 -23.16 1.46
N ARG A 655 35.09 -22.13 2.29
CA ARG A 655 34.10 -21.11 2.65
C ARG A 655 34.29 -19.87 1.78
N PHE A 656 33.20 -19.35 1.21
CA PHE A 656 33.14 -18.07 0.52
C PHE A 656 32.20 -17.13 1.27
N VAL A 657 32.38 -15.81 1.10
CA VAL A 657 31.31 -14.83 1.29
C VAL A 657 30.79 -14.45 -0.09
N ILE A 658 29.54 -14.80 -0.40
CA ILE A 658 28.90 -14.42 -1.65
C ILE A 658 28.29 -13.03 -1.49
N ASP A 659 28.70 -12.14 -2.38
CA ASP A 659 28.30 -10.74 -2.45
C ASP A 659 27.34 -10.54 -3.62
N PHE A 660 26.05 -10.40 -3.28
CA PHE A 660 24.95 -10.17 -4.22
C PHE A 660 24.82 -8.69 -4.64
N GLY A 661 25.64 -7.79 -4.08
CA GLY A 661 25.51 -6.33 -4.19
C GLY A 661 24.71 -5.71 -3.04
N GLU A 662 24.69 -4.37 -2.96
CA GLU A 662 23.89 -3.60 -1.99
C GLU A 662 24.07 -4.00 -0.51
N GLY A 663 25.25 -4.51 -0.12
CA GLY A 663 25.51 -5.01 1.22
C GLY A 663 24.87 -6.37 1.55
N GLN A 664 24.28 -7.06 0.56
CA GLN A 664 23.74 -8.42 0.69
C GLN A 664 24.88 -9.45 0.61
N LEU A 665 25.46 -9.76 1.77
CA LEU A 665 26.54 -10.74 1.93
C LEU A 665 26.01 -12.01 2.63
N VAL A 666 26.37 -13.19 2.13
CA VAL A 666 26.08 -14.48 2.79
C VAL A 666 27.29 -15.41 2.77
N THR A 667 27.63 -15.97 3.93
CA THR A 667 28.68 -17.00 4.01
C THR A 667 28.15 -18.33 3.46
N ALA A 668 28.95 -18.99 2.62
CA ALA A 668 28.58 -20.22 1.95
C ALA A 668 29.74 -21.22 1.94
N THR A 669 29.45 -22.51 2.14
CA THR A 669 30.43 -23.60 2.09
C THR A 669 30.27 -24.42 0.81
N VAL A 670 31.36 -24.71 0.09
CA VAL A 670 31.37 -25.61 -1.07
C VAL A 670 31.04 -27.03 -0.62
N ARG A 671 29.93 -27.58 -1.11
CA ARG A 671 29.51 -28.97 -0.87
C ARG A 671 29.77 -29.91 -2.05
N ARG A 672 29.87 -29.36 -3.26
CA ARG A 672 30.26 -30.08 -4.49
C ARG A 672 31.10 -29.17 -5.38
N SER A 673 32.11 -29.74 -6.02
CA SER A 673 32.96 -29.03 -6.98
C SER A 673 33.29 -29.95 -8.16
N MET A 674 33.17 -29.43 -9.38
CA MET A 674 33.50 -30.13 -10.62
C MET A 674 34.04 -29.11 -11.62
N LYS A 675 35.37 -29.09 -11.82
CA LYS A 675 36.06 -28.11 -12.68
C LYS A 675 35.70 -26.67 -12.31
N HIS A 676 35.02 -25.95 -13.21
CA HIS A 676 34.62 -24.56 -13.03
C HIS A 676 33.25 -24.37 -12.35
N GLN A 677 32.62 -25.46 -11.89
CA GLN A 677 31.25 -25.48 -11.36
C GLN A 677 31.24 -25.88 -9.88
N GLN A 678 30.63 -25.07 -9.01
CA GLN A 678 30.50 -25.36 -7.59
C GLN A 678 29.05 -25.30 -7.12
N GLY A 679 28.67 -26.22 -6.24
CA GLY A 679 27.46 -26.09 -5.45
C GLY A 679 27.82 -25.69 -4.03
N ILE A 680 27.26 -24.56 -3.60
CA ILE A 680 27.49 -23.96 -2.30
C ILE A 680 26.22 -24.04 -1.45
N GLU A 681 26.39 -24.23 -0.15
CA GLU A 681 25.33 -24.21 0.86
C GLU A 681 25.54 -22.98 1.75
N PHE A 682 24.48 -22.22 2.00
CA PHE A 682 24.52 -21.01 2.82
C PHE A 682 24.49 -21.34 4.32
N GLU A 683 25.26 -20.60 5.11
CA GLU A 683 25.27 -20.75 6.59
C GLU A 683 24.02 -20.14 7.24
N GLN A 684 23.36 -19.22 6.54
CA GLN A 684 22.05 -18.67 6.92
C GLN A 684 21.10 -18.81 5.74
N THR A 685 19.88 -19.27 6.01
CA THR A 685 18.82 -19.37 5.02
C THR A 685 18.44 -17.98 4.50
N MET A 686 18.41 -17.81 3.18
CA MET A 686 17.89 -16.59 2.54
C MET A 686 16.37 -16.48 2.75
N VAL A 687 15.87 -15.25 2.81
CA VAL A 687 14.45 -14.95 2.98
C VAL A 687 13.83 -14.51 1.65
N SER A 688 12.52 -14.67 1.51
CA SER A 688 11.78 -14.15 0.35
C SER A 688 11.98 -12.64 0.22
N ASP A 689 12.21 -12.15 -0.99
CA ASP A 689 12.13 -10.70 -1.27
C ASP A 689 10.69 -10.22 -1.48
N GLY A 690 9.71 -11.13 -1.41
CA GLY A 690 8.29 -10.90 -1.69
C GLY A 690 7.91 -10.96 -3.17
N ASN A 691 8.90 -10.86 -4.06
CA ASN A 691 8.73 -10.71 -5.50
C ASN A 691 9.12 -11.98 -6.30
N GLY A 692 9.11 -13.15 -5.63
CA GLY A 692 9.50 -14.44 -6.21
C GLY A 692 11.01 -14.71 -6.23
N GLY A 693 11.83 -13.80 -5.70
CA GLY A 693 13.26 -13.98 -5.50
C GLY A 693 13.64 -14.23 -4.05
N LEU A 694 14.93 -14.09 -3.76
CA LEU A 694 15.53 -14.36 -2.45
C LEU A 694 16.57 -13.30 -2.12
N CYS A 695 16.56 -12.83 -0.88
CA CYS A 695 17.49 -11.82 -0.37
C CYS A 695 18.11 -12.24 0.98
N THR A 696 19.18 -11.57 1.39
CA THR A 696 19.76 -11.80 2.72
C THR A 696 18.89 -11.19 3.80
N ARG A 697 18.74 -11.89 4.94
CA ARG A 697 17.93 -11.44 6.09
C ARG A 697 18.34 -10.07 6.62
N HIS A 698 19.65 -9.82 6.66
CA HIS A 698 20.24 -8.52 7.01
C HIS A 698 21.16 -8.07 5.87
N ARG A 699 21.39 -6.76 5.79
CA ARG A 699 22.42 -6.15 4.94
C ARG A 699 23.53 -5.57 5.80
N VAL A 700 24.76 -5.59 5.29
CA VAL A 700 25.86 -4.85 5.93
C VAL A 700 25.60 -3.36 5.72
N SER A 701 25.54 -2.61 6.83
CA SER A 701 25.27 -1.16 6.80
C SER A 701 26.30 -0.41 5.94
N PRO A 702 25.88 0.53 5.07
CA PRO A 702 26.79 1.39 4.31
C PRO A 702 27.83 2.11 5.20
N TYR A 703 27.46 2.44 6.45
CA TYR A 703 28.38 3.04 7.42
C TYR A 703 29.53 2.09 7.82
N LEU A 704 29.24 0.79 7.95
CA LEU A 704 30.26 -0.23 8.25
C LEU A 704 31.15 -0.50 7.04
N ILE A 705 30.58 -0.50 5.82
CA ILE A 705 31.35 -0.65 4.57
C ILE A 705 32.32 0.54 4.41
N ALA A 706 31.86 1.77 4.65
CA ALA A 706 32.69 2.96 4.61
C ALA A 706 33.82 2.94 5.67
N ALA A 707 33.52 2.49 6.89
CA ALA A 707 34.54 2.34 7.95
C ALA A 707 35.59 1.27 7.62
N ALA A 708 35.17 0.12 7.07
CA ALA A 708 36.08 -0.96 6.68
C ALA A 708 36.97 -0.57 5.49
N ALA A 709 36.43 0.15 4.50
CA ALA A 709 37.18 0.64 3.34
C ALA A 709 38.31 1.63 3.71
N GLN A 710 38.21 2.31 4.86
CA GLN A 710 39.28 3.17 5.38
C GLN A 710 40.42 2.38 6.06
N GLN A 711 40.23 1.09 6.35
CA GLN A 711 41.18 0.26 7.10
C GLN A 711 41.96 -0.74 6.23
N THR A 712 41.45 -1.11 5.06
CA THR A 712 42.01 -2.19 4.22
C THR A 712 43.06 -1.72 3.21
N SER A 713 44.18 -1.21 3.74
CA SER A 713 45.42 -1.01 2.96
C SER A 713 46.44 -2.12 3.26
N ALA A 714 46.76 -2.91 2.23
CA ALA A 714 47.74 -3.99 2.17
C ALA A 714 47.45 -5.31 2.94
N LEU A 715 47.40 -6.42 2.19
CA LEU A 715 48.01 -7.74 2.49
C LEU A 715 47.66 -8.74 1.38
N ALA A 716 48.67 -9.33 0.71
CA ALA A 716 48.51 -10.24 -0.41
C ALA A 716 49.03 -11.65 -0.09
N LEU A 717 48.17 -12.66 -0.30
CA LEU A 717 48.40 -14.11 -0.14
C LEU A 717 47.51 -14.87 -1.18
N PRO A 718 47.68 -16.18 -1.43
CA PRO A 718 47.51 -16.76 -2.77
C PRO A 718 46.08 -16.73 -3.36
N ALA A 719 46.02 -16.63 -4.69
CA ALA A 719 44.79 -16.51 -5.47
C ALA A 719 44.44 -17.79 -6.24
N PHE A 720 43.15 -18.02 -6.46
CA PHE A 720 42.64 -19.05 -7.39
C PHE A 720 42.57 -18.50 -8.82
N THR A 721 42.89 -19.32 -9.82
CA THR A 721 42.82 -18.93 -11.24
C THR A 721 41.37 -18.81 -11.72
N THR A 722 41.06 -17.73 -12.44
CA THR A 722 39.71 -17.51 -12.99
C THR A 722 39.62 -17.97 -14.44
N THR A 723 38.41 -18.26 -14.92
CA THR A 723 38.19 -18.54 -16.35
C THR A 723 38.38 -17.32 -17.26
N SER A 724 38.70 -16.13 -16.72
CA SER A 724 39.12 -14.96 -17.50
C SER A 724 40.51 -15.16 -18.10
N ASP A 725 41.39 -15.83 -17.35
CA ASP A 725 42.83 -15.83 -17.59
C ASP A 725 43.25 -16.80 -18.71
N TRP A 726 42.39 -17.77 -19.08
CA TRP A 726 42.68 -18.73 -20.16
C TRP A 726 42.50 -18.15 -21.58
N LYS A 727 41.85 -16.99 -21.74
CA LYS A 727 41.69 -16.33 -23.05
C LYS A 727 42.87 -15.42 -23.44
N ALA A 728 43.87 -15.30 -22.58
CA ALA A 728 45.06 -14.47 -22.78
C ALA A 728 46.38 -15.27 -22.77
N ALA A 729 46.29 -16.60 -22.93
CA ALA A 729 47.41 -17.55 -22.97
C ALA A 729 47.36 -18.40 -24.24
#